data_AF-A0A0A1UPP0-F1
#
_entry.id   AF-A0A0A1UPP0-F1
#
_cell.length_a   1.000
_cell.length_b   1.000
_cell.length_c   1.000
_cell.angle_alpha   90.00
_cell.angle_beta   90.00
_cell.angle_gamma   90.00
#
_symmetry.space_group_name_H-M   'P 1'
#
loop_
_entity.id
_entity.type
_entity.pdbx_description
1 polymer ?
#
loop_
_entity_poly.entity_id
_entity_poly.type
_entity_poly.pdbx_seq_one_letter_code
_entity_poly.pdbx_strand_id
1 'polypeptide(L)'
;MALAPESQNSQTSTSAVWTSGVGGFPVLGGKPPSPSHAPETEKLLKTPITEIPFLTFHFFLPITSVLPPSHSLPIPAVYPCPPILRAQTAASFLSLLKYTPAYSYTMAPRVIVVGGGLSGLSAAHTIYLAGGNVVVLDKQGFFGGNSTKATSGINGALTRTQVEHGIPDSVKQFYDDTLKSARDKARPDLIKVLTYKSAAAVEWLQDVFDLDLTLVSRLGGHSQPRTHRGHDAKFPGMAITYALMQRIEELSETEPHRVTIIKKARVTSLNKDGNNITGVTYEADGQTASLDGPVVLATGGYAADFGETSLLQKHRPDTMGLATTNGTHATGDGQKMVMAIGGNGIDMDKVQVHPTGLVDPKDPGSKWKFLAAEALRGEGGILLNGDGDRFCDELGHRDYVSGMIFKEKDKGKYPVRLILNSKASKTLDFHTRHYSGRGLMRKMTGQELAKEIGCTPDHLQKTFQTYNSIAEGKQKDPWGKKFFHNMPVDINDDFHVALMEPVLHFTMGGIEINDKAQVLNQEKKPFDGLFACGELAGGVHGANRLGGSSLLGCVVYGRVAGDSASNYLFQQALSGTAAGAAAQRLGQISLHLDPSAPGKLTVEWANGGSGSGAVAVQQQAGAAPAAAAPAGESAAKAKPDPKAFKIPETEYTMEEVAKHNKEGDLWVVVKGVVMDLSNWLDEHPGGPQAIKNFMGRDATEEFEMLHDDEVIPKYAPEQVIGRVKGQEPTLEF
;
A
#
# COMPACT_ATOMS: atom_id res chain seq x y z
N MET A 1 13.28 -48.61 25.51
CA MET A 1 14.23 -49.61 24.96
C MET A 1 15.09 -48.86 23.93
N ALA A 2 16.16 -48.16 24.30
CA ALA A 2 17.47 -48.63 24.76
C ALA A 2 18.17 -49.51 23.71
N LEU A 3 19.16 -48.96 23.01
CA LEU A 3 20.59 -49.25 23.25
C LEU A 3 21.49 -48.55 22.20
N ALA A 4 22.53 -47.87 22.70
CA ALA A 4 23.76 -47.53 21.96
C ALA A 4 24.69 -48.77 21.89
N PRO A 5 25.85 -48.70 21.20
CA PRO A 5 27.08 -48.33 21.95
C PRO A 5 28.17 -47.54 21.18
N GLU A 6 28.94 -46.79 21.99
CA GLU A 6 30.42 -46.54 22.05
C GLU A 6 31.29 -46.69 20.77
N SER A 7 32.04 -45.69 20.29
CA SER A 7 33.25 -44.99 20.78
C SER A 7 34.58 -45.76 20.60
N GLN A 8 35.55 -45.19 19.85
CA GLN A 8 36.94 -44.98 20.30
C GLN A 8 37.78 -44.11 19.33
N ASN A 9 38.64 -43.31 19.97
CA ASN A 9 39.60 -42.33 19.45
C ASN A 9 40.84 -42.96 18.78
N SER A 10 41.49 -42.19 17.88
CA SER A 10 42.95 -42.08 17.88
C SER A 10 43.41 -40.66 17.50
N GLN A 11 44.34 -40.13 18.29
CA GLN A 11 45.07 -38.87 18.11
C GLN A 11 46.42 -39.11 17.42
N THR A 12 46.94 -38.10 16.73
CA THR A 12 48.37 -37.70 16.61
C THR A 12 48.39 -36.37 15.82
N SER A 13 48.45 -35.20 16.46
CA SER A 13 49.63 -34.42 16.88
C SER A 13 50.65 -34.05 15.77
N THR A 14 50.75 -32.75 15.45
CA THR A 14 52.02 -31.98 15.48
C THR A 14 51.75 -30.48 15.39
N SER A 15 52.55 -29.70 16.12
CA SER A 15 52.46 -28.27 16.39
C SER A 15 53.84 -27.61 16.20
N ALA A 16 53.91 -26.40 15.65
CA ALA A 16 54.90 -25.33 15.90
C ALA A 16 54.54 -24.13 14.98
N VAL A 17 54.37 -22.84 15.35
CA VAL A 17 54.97 -21.87 16.31
C VAL A 17 56.19 -21.10 15.76
N TRP A 18 55.92 -19.86 15.32
CA TRP A 18 56.63 -18.56 15.50
C TRP A 18 57.71 -17.97 14.57
N THR A 19 57.71 -16.62 14.60
CA THR A 19 58.67 -15.56 14.17
C THR A 19 58.55 -15.07 12.71
N SER A 20 58.27 -13.80 12.34
CA SER A 20 58.58 -12.41 12.74
C SER A 20 59.43 -11.71 11.65
N GLY A 21 59.03 -10.53 11.18
CA GLY A 21 59.86 -9.68 10.31
C GLY A 21 59.09 -8.48 9.73
N VAL A 22 59.62 -7.28 9.93
CA VAL A 22 58.93 -5.97 9.95
C VAL A 22 59.48 -5.03 8.85
N GLY A 23 58.65 -4.08 8.39
CA GLY A 23 59.03 -2.77 7.81
C GLY A 23 57.75 -2.04 7.35
N GLY A 24 57.23 -0.96 7.96
CA GLY A 24 57.79 0.38 8.25
C GLY A 24 57.43 1.31 7.08
N PHE A 25 56.76 2.48 7.13
CA PHE A 25 56.51 3.61 8.06
C PHE A 25 55.39 4.51 7.41
N PRO A 26 55.01 5.74 7.89
CA PRO A 26 54.60 6.20 9.22
C PRO A 26 53.21 6.90 9.23
N VAL A 27 52.60 7.00 10.42
CA VAL A 27 51.50 7.91 10.76
C VAL A 27 52.03 8.93 11.80
N LEU A 28 51.91 10.22 11.48
CA LEU A 28 51.98 11.36 12.42
C LEU A 28 50.54 11.55 12.96
N GLY A 29 50.21 11.75 14.23
CA GLY A 29 50.94 12.36 15.33
C GLY A 29 50.17 13.61 15.79
N GLY A 30 49.21 13.47 16.72
CA GLY A 30 48.47 14.59 17.31
C GLY A 30 47.62 14.17 18.52
N LYS A 31 48.07 14.51 19.74
CA LYS A 31 47.37 14.31 21.03
C LYS A 31 46.29 15.38 21.25
N PRO A 32 45.23 15.10 22.04
CA PRO A 32 44.26 16.10 22.52
C PRO A 32 44.71 16.70 23.87
N PRO A 33 44.31 17.95 24.21
CA PRO A 33 44.48 18.46 25.57
C PRO A 33 43.22 18.21 26.43
N SER A 34 43.44 17.85 27.69
CA SER A 34 42.48 17.76 28.78
C SER A 34 42.32 19.12 29.51
N PRO A 35 41.30 19.28 30.37
CA PRO A 35 40.71 20.58 30.71
C PRO A 35 41.32 21.20 31.96
N SER A 36 41.26 22.54 32.08
CA SER A 36 41.54 23.19 33.36
C SER A 36 40.90 24.59 33.48
N HIS A 37 40.24 24.80 34.62
CA HIS A 37 39.97 26.07 35.32
C HIS A 37 38.83 26.99 34.83
N ALA A 38 37.76 26.99 35.63
CA ALA A 38 36.93 28.15 35.91
C ALA A 38 37.74 29.21 36.71
N PRO A 39 37.28 30.48 36.72
CA PRO A 39 36.58 30.92 37.93
C PRO A 39 35.35 31.81 37.68
N GLU A 40 34.55 31.89 38.74
CA GLU A 40 33.37 32.72 38.98
C GLU A 40 33.58 34.22 38.72
N THR A 41 32.53 34.93 38.30
CA THR A 41 31.94 36.02 39.12
C THR A 41 30.61 36.53 38.57
N GLU A 42 29.80 36.95 39.53
CA GLU A 42 28.41 37.38 39.54
C GLU A 42 28.09 38.71 38.84
N LYS A 43 26.78 38.83 38.51
CA LYS A 43 25.84 39.94 38.78
C LYS A 43 25.49 40.98 37.69
N LEU A 44 24.16 40.98 37.47
CA LEU A 44 23.25 42.12 37.29
C LEU A 44 23.23 42.86 35.94
N LEU A 45 22.12 42.70 35.19
CA LEU A 45 21.12 43.76 35.04
C LEU A 45 19.83 43.23 34.38
N LYS A 46 18.71 43.39 35.11
CA LYS A 46 17.34 43.38 34.58
C LYS A 46 17.08 44.74 33.91
N THR A 47 16.54 44.77 32.70
CA THR A 47 15.24 45.40 32.36
C THR A 47 14.93 45.34 30.86
N PRO A 48 13.64 45.38 30.45
CA PRO A 48 13.12 44.95 29.16
C PRO A 48 12.79 46.13 28.22
N ILE A 49 12.89 45.92 26.91
CA ILE A 49 12.52 46.88 25.85
C ILE A 49 12.08 46.02 24.64
N THR A 50 10.78 45.73 24.53
CA THR A 50 9.71 46.42 23.76
C THR A 50 9.53 45.95 22.32
N GLU A 51 8.25 45.73 22.03
CA GLU A 51 7.61 45.42 20.76
C GLU A 51 7.91 46.45 19.66
N ILE A 52 8.05 45.98 18.42
CA ILE A 52 7.81 46.75 17.18
C ILE A 52 7.11 45.81 16.17
N PRO A 53 6.11 46.28 15.41
CA PRO A 53 4.91 45.50 15.08
C PRO A 53 4.90 44.86 13.69
N PHE A 54 4.07 43.83 13.57
CA PHE A 54 3.59 43.25 12.32
C PHE A 54 2.74 44.25 11.53
N LEU A 55 3.08 44.48 10.27
CA LEU A 55 2.27 45.22 9.31
C LEU A 55 1.25 44.25 8.69
N THR A 56 -0.02 44.38 9.07
CA THR A 56 -1.16 43.72 8.44
C THR A 56 -1.86 44.72 7.54
N PHE A 57 -2.01 44.43 6.24
CA PHE A 57 -2.89 45.18 5.35
C PHE A 57 -4.25 44.46 5.27
N HIS A 58 -5.27 45.06 5.86
CA HIS A 58 -6.69 44.82 5.54
C HIS A 58 -7.17 45.95 4.63
N PHE A 59 -7.85 45.63 3.54
CA PHE A 59 -8.70 46.57 2.81
C PHE A 59 -10.15 46.12 2.97
N PHE A 60 -10.95 46.95 3.64
CA PHE A 60 -12.41 46.96 3.63
C PHE A 60 -12.85 48.34 3.14
N LEU A 61 -13.72 48.42 2.14
CA LEU A 61 -14.58 49.58 1.88
C LEU A 61 -15.92 49.10 1.29
N PRO A 62 -17.02 49.87 1.45
CA PRO A 62 -18.35 49.35 1.72
C PRO A 62 -19.41 49.65 0.64
N ILE A 63 -20.44 48.79 0.64
CA ILE A 63 -21.90 48.97 0.45
C ILE A 63 -22.41 50.24 -0.30
N THR A 64 -23.13 50.08 -1.42
CA THR A 64 -24.61 50.28 -1.57
C THR A 64 -25.06 50.33 -3.04
N SER A 65 -26.30 49.89 -3.23
CA SER A 65 -27.06 49.68 -4.47
C SER A 65 -27.58 50.97 -5.13
N VAL A 66 -28.00 50.88 -6.40
CA VAL A 66 -29.27 51.38 -6.98
C VAL A 66 -29.28 51.22 -8.52
N LEU A 67 -30.36 50.63 -9.07
CA LEU A 67 -30.75 50.47 -10.49
C LEU A 67 -31.05 51.82 -11.18
N PRO A 68 -31.11 51.91 -12.54
CA PRO A 68 -32.41 51.96 -13.25
C PRO A 68 -32.34 51.38 -14.72
N PRO A 69 -33.29 51.59 -15.67
CA PRO A 69 -34.13 50.51 -16.20
C PRO A 69 -34.11 50.34 -17.74
N SER A 70 -34.89 49.35 -18.19
CA SER A 70 -35.29 48.96 -19.55
C SER A 70 -35.69 50.09 -20.52
N HIS A 71 -35.32 49.96 -21.81
CA HIS A 71 -36.14 50.34 -22.97
C HIS A 71 -35.78 49.56 -24.25
N SER A 72 -36.76 49.51 -25.15
CA SER A 72 -37.09 48.47 -26.12
C SER A 72 -36.94 48.88 -27.59
N LEU A 73 -36.44 47.95 -28.44
CA LEU A 73 -36.69 47.73 -29.90
C LEU A 73 -36.31 48.88 -30.89
N PRO A 74 -36.13 48.66 -32.23
CA PRO A 74 -36.62 47.56 -33.08
C PRO A 74 -35.66 47.00 -34.18
N ILE A 75 -36.15 45.95 -34.83
CA ILE A 75 -35.72 45.24 -36.06
C ILE A 75 -35.67 46.19 -37.28
N PRO A 76 -34.81 45.90 -38.29
CA PRO A 76 -35.25 46.07 -39.67
C PRO A 76 -34.90 44.90 -40.62
N ALA A 77 -35.96 44.47 -41.30
CA ALA A 77 -36.12 44.14 -42.73
C ALA A 77 -35.15 43.19 -43.47
N VAL A 78 -35.76 42.11 -43.93
CA VAL A 78 -35.36 41.19 -45.00
C VAL A 78 -35.52 41.85 -46.38
N TYR A 79 -34.56 41.66 -47.30
CA TYR A 79 -34.76 41.74 -48.74
C TYR A 79 -34.23 40.47 -49.45
N PRO A 80 -34.90 39.97 -50.50
CA PRO A 80 -34.64 38.65 -51.09
C PRO A 80 -33.66 38.70 -52.28
N CYS A 81 -32.91 37.61 -52.50
CA CYS A 81 -32.06 37.42 -53.68
C CYS A 81 -32.70 36.39 -54.66
N PRO A 82 -32.64 36.55 -56.00
CA PRO A 82 -33.41 35.76 -56.97
C PRO A 82 -32.73 34.43 -57.37
N PRO A 83 -33.46 33.51 -58.05
CA PRO A 83 -33.04 32.13 -58.23
C PRO A 83 -32.46 31.88 -59.62
N ILE A 84 -31.14 31.96 -59.81
CA ILE A 84 -30.43 31.28 -60.92
C ILE A 84 -28.98 31.03 -60.46
N LEU A 85 -28.68 29.83 -59.96
CA LEU A 85 -27.41 29.09 -60.18
C LEU A 85 -27.43 27.70 -59.48
N ARG A 86 -28.56 26.97 -59.54
CA ARG A 86 -28.56 25.53 -59.28
C ARG A 86 -28.25 24.83 -60.60
N ALA A 87 -26.99 24.44 -60.85
CA ALA A 87 -26.62 23.28 -61.69
C ALA A 87 -25.11 23.18 -62.06
N GLN A 88 -24.15 23.81 -61.36
CA GLN A 88 -22.72 23.64 -61.73
C GLN A 88 -21.70 23.47 -60.61
N THR A 89 -22.10 23.40 -59.34
CA THR A 89 -21.14 23.21 -58.21
C THR A 89 -21.22 21.85 -57.51
N ALA A 90 -22.09 20.94 -57.93
CA ALA A 90 -22.22 19.61 -57.32
C ALA A 90 -21.13 18.60 -57.74
N ALA A 91 -20.46 18.81 -58.88
CA ALA A 91 -19.50 17.84 -59.41
C ALA A 91 -18.08 17.96 -58.82
N SER A 92 -17.68 19.14 -58.31
CA SER A 92 -16.33 19.35 -57.75
C SER A 92 -16.23 19.04 -56.25
N PHE A 93 -17.36 18.99 -55.52
CA PHE A 93 -17.37 18.62 -54.10
C PHE A 93 -17.28 17.11 -53.87
N LEU A 94 -17.78 16.28 -54.80
CA LEU A 94 -17.69 14.81 -54.68
C LEU A 94 -16.30 14.23 -55.01
N SER A 95 -15.40 15.02 -55.61
CA SER A 95 -14.03 14.58 -55.90
C SER A 95 -13.05 14.83 -54.74
N LEU A 96 -13.34 15.76 -53.82
CA LEU A 96 -12.51 16.00 -52.63
C LEU A 96 -12.89 15.11 -51.43
N LEU A 97 -14.05 14.45 -51.46
CA LEU A 97 -14.50 13.50 -50.42
C LEU A 97 -13.95 12.08 -50.60
N LYS A 98 -13.10 11.82 -51.61
CA LYS A 98 -12.51 10.48 -51.86
C LYS A 98 -11.03 10.36 -51.48
N TYR A 99 -10.48 11.34 -50.77
CA TYR A 99 -9.11 11.30 -50.25
C TYR A 99 -9.03 11.83 -48.81
N THR A 100 -9.93 11.36 -47.94
CA THR A 100 -9.61 11.31 -46.52
C THR A 100 -8.83 10.02 -46.29
N PRO A 101 -7.51 10.05 -45.99
CA PRO A 101 -6.88 8.87 -45.44
C PRO A 101 -7.70 8.50 -44.22
N ALA A 102 -8.11 7.23 -44.12
CA ALA A 102 -8.62 6.69 -42.88
C ALA A 102 -7.50 6.86 -41.85
N TYR A 103 -7.51 7.95 -41.09
CA TYR A 103 -6.77 8.05 -39.85
C TYR A 103 -7.40 7.00 -38.94
N SER A 104 -6.88 5.78 -39.00
CA SER A 104 -6.96 4.85 -37.89
C SER A 104 -6.50 5.64 -36.68
N TYR A 105 -7.42 5.92 -35.76
CA TYR A 105 -7.08 6.47 -34.46
C TYR A 105 -6.32 5.36 -33.75
N THR A 106 -5.02 5.26 -34.02
CA THR A 106 -4.13 4.41 -33.26
C THR A 106 -4.18 4.95 -31.84
N MET A 107 -4.79 4.18 -30.95
CA MET A 107 -4.87 4.56 -29.55
C MET A 107 -3.45 4.88 -29.06
N ALA A 108 -3.30 6.00 -28.33
CA ALA A 108 -2.00 6.41 -27.84
C ALA A 108 -1.33 5.24 -27.09
N PRO A 109 -0.01 5.04 -27.26
CA PRO A 109 0.72 3.99 -26.56
C PRO A 109 0.47 4.09 -25.05
N ARG A 110 0.27 2.94 -24.41
CA ARG A 110 -0.15 2.81 -23.02
C ARG A 110 0.52 1.63 -22.36
N VAL A 111 0.67 1.69 -21.04
CA VAL A 111 1.03 0.53 -20.20
C VAL A 111 -0.25 -0.05 -19.59
N ILE A 112 -0.36 -1.37 -19.56
CA ILE A 112 -1.46 -2.10 -18.94
C ILE A 112 -1.00 -2.55 -17.56
N VAL A 113 -1.68 -2.09 -16.51
CA VAL A 113 -1.46 -2.52 -15.13
C VAL A 113 -2.58 -3.47 -14.72
N VAL A 114 -2.24 -4.67 -14.28
CA VAL A 114 -3.22 -5.70 -13.87
C VAL A 114 -3.20 -5.89 -12.36
N GLY A 115 -4.26 -5.44 -11.70
CA GLY A 115 -4.47 -5.45 -10.26
C GLY A 115 -4.38 -4.05 -9.66
N GLY A 116 -5.48 -3.56 -9.10
CA GLY A 116 -5.61 -2.28 -8.41
C GLY A 116 -5.24 -2.34 -6.92
N GLY A 117 -4.37 -3.26 -6.52
CA GLY A 117 -3.75 -3.26 -5.18
C GLY A 117 -2.67 -2.18 -5.05
N LEU A 118 -2.08 -2.02 -3.86
CA LEU A 118 -1.05 -1.00 -3.62
C LEU A 118 0.12 -1.06 -4.62
N SER A 119 0.55 -2.26 -5.03
CA SER A 119 1.63 -2.42 -6.01
C SER A 119 1.25 -1.90 -7.40
N GLY A 120 0.04 -2.23 -7.87
CA GLY A 120 -0.43 -1.77 -9.18
C GLY A 120 -0.75 -0.29 -9.18
N LEU A 121 -1.35 0.23 -8.12
CA LEU A 121 -1.57 1.67 -7.95
C LEU A 121 -0.25 2.44 -7.91
N SER A 122 0.76 1.91 -7.20
CA SER A 122 2.11 2.51 -7.19
C SER A 122 2.74 2.51 -8.59
N ALA A 123 2.59 1.43 -9.35
CA ALA A 123 3.05 1.35 -10.73
C ALA A 123 2.31 2.35 -11.63
N ALA A 124 0.98 2.41 -11.55
CA ALA A 124 0.14 3.29 -12.36
C ALA A 124 0.48 4.77 -12.15
N HIS A 125 0.61 5.20 -10.90
CA HIS A 125 1.06 6.56 -10.58
C HIS A 125 2.46 6.85 -11.07
N THR A 126 3.38 5.88 -10.96
CA THR A 126 4.75 6.06 -11.47
C THR A 126 4.77 6.23 -12.99
N ILE A 127 4.00 5.41 -13.72
CA ILE A 127 3.86 5.51 -15.18
C ILE A 127 3.27 6.87 -15.56
N TYR A 128 2.22 7.29 -14.86
CA TYR A 128 1.57 8.59 -15.06
C TYR A 128 2.54 9.75 -14.84
N LEU A 129 3.31 9.74 -13.74
CA LEU A 129 4.29 10.76 -13.40
C LEU A 129 5.47 10.78 -14.38
N ALA A 130 5.83 9.63 -14.96
CA ALA A 130 6.84 9.54 -16.01
C ALA A 130 6.35 10.06 -17.38
N GLY A 131 5.05 10.40 -17.50
CA GLY A 131 4.45 10.90 -18.75
C GLY A 131 3.79 9.82 -19.61
N GLY A 132 3.74 8.56 -19.15
CA GLY A 132 3.05 7.47 -19.84
C GLY A 132 1.53 7.54 -19.69
N ASN A 133 0.81 6.91 -20.62
CA ASN A 133 -0.61 6.60 -20.46
C ASN A 133 -0.77 5.23 -19.82
N VAL A 134 -1.78 5.06 -18.97
CA VAL A 134 -2.00 3.84 -18.20
C VAL A 134 -3.46 3.38 -18.26
N VAL A 135 -3.65 2.08 -18.44
CA VAL A 135 -4.92 1.40 -18.19
C VAL A 135 -4.75 0.48 -16.99
N VAL A 136 -5.61 0.62 -15.99
CA VAL A 136 -5.63 -0.26 -14.80
C VAL A 136 -6.82 -1.21 -14.91
N LEU A 137 -6.54 -2.51 -14.94
CA LEU A 137 -7.54 -3.58 -14.91
C LEU A 137 -7.59 -4.20 -13.51
N ASP A 138 -8.79 -4.40 -12.95
CA ASP A 138 -8.96 -5.20 -11.73
C ASP A 138 -10.19 -6.09 -11.87
N LYS A 139 -10.06 -7.34 -11.40
CA LYS A 139 -11.15 -8.32 -11.42
C LYS A 139 -12.24 -8.02 -10.39
N GLN A 140 -11.96 -7.19 -9.38
CA GLN A 140 -12.92 -6.78 -8.36
C GLN A 140 -13.62 -5.48 -8.75
N GLY A 141 -14.79 -5.22 -8.16
CA GLY A 141 -15.51 -3.96 -8.31
C GLY A 141 -14.88 -2.80 -7.52
N PHE A 142 -13.95 -3.10 -6.60
CA PHE A 142 -13.25 -2.12 -5.78
C PHE A 142 -11.75 -2.44 -5.69
N PHE A 143 -10.93 -1.39 -5.72
CA PHE A 143 -9.47 -1.49 -5.69
C PHE A 143 -8.91 -1.78 -4.29
N GLY A 144 -7.68 -2.28 -4.23
CA GLY A 144 -6.88 -2.32 -3.00
C GLY A 144 -6.48 -3.73 -2.55
N GLY A 145 -7.31 -4.73 -2.85
CA GLY A 145 -7.00 -6.14 -2.57
C GLY A 145 -6.62 -6.40 -1.10
N ASN A 146 -5.53 -7.14 -0.85
CA ASN A 146 -5.05 -7.36 0.52
C ASN A 146 -4.36 -6.14 1.13
N SER A 147 -3.99 -5.15 0.33
CA SER A 147 -3.17 -4.01 0.79
C SER A 147 -3.94 -3.15 1.79
N THR A 148 -5.24 -2.95 1.56
CA THR A 148 -6.16 -2.22 2.45
C THR A 148 -6.32 -2.87 3.81
N LYS A 149 -6.06 -4.18 3.91
CA LYS A 149 -6.16 -4.96 5.15
C LYS A 149 -4.89 -4.93 6.00
N ALA A 150 -3.82 -4.27 5.55
CA ALA A 150 -2.56 -4.24 6.29
C ALA A 150 -2.64 -3.29 7.50
N THR A 151 -2.35 -3.81 8.69
CA THR A 151 -2.64 -3.11 9.96
C THR A 151 -1.44 -2.52 10.68
N SER A 152 -0.21 -2.95 10.37
CA SER A 152 0.96 -2.59 11.19
C SER A 152 1.76 -1.38 10.68
N GLY A 153 1.82 -1.16 9.36
CA GLY A 153 2.61 -0.07 8.77
C GLY A 153 3.56 -0.52 7.67
N ILE A 154 4.34 0.43 7.15
CA ILE A 154 5.29 0.27 6.04
C ILE A 154 6.72 0.47 6.52
N ASN A 155 7.65 -0.40 6.12
CA ASN A 155 9.05 -0.24 6.54
C ASN A 155 9.77 0.87 5.78
N GLY A 156 10.62 1.63 6.46
CA GLY A 156 11.54 2.60 5.87
C GLY A 156 12.80 2.71 6.72
N ALA A 157 13.98 2.70 6.10
CA ALA A 157 15.25 2.88 6.82
C ALA A 157 15.97 4.14 6.35
N LEU A 158 16.47 4.91 7.30
CA LEU A 158 17.05 6.25 7.11
C LEU A 158 16.04 7.25 6.51
N THR A 159 14.79 7.23 7.01
CA THR A 159 13.75 8.20 6.61
C THR A 159 13.92 9.53 7.35
N ARG A 160 13.39 10.62 6.79
CA ARG A 160 13.28 11.92 7.50
C ARG A 160 12.69 11.76 8.91
N THR A 161 11.58 11.04 9.03
CA THR A 161 10.93 10.72 10.31
C THR A 161 11.85 10.01 11.30
N GLN A 162 12.63 9.00 10.86
CA GLN A 162 13.57 8.32 11.75
C GLN A 162 14.68 9.25 12.24
N VAL A 163 15.17 10.15 11.37
CA VAL A 163 16.17 11.15 11.73
C VAL A 163 15.63 12.12 12.76
N GLU A 164 14.41 12.63 12.57
CA GLU A 164 13.73 13.53 13.51
C GLU A 164 13.50 12.89 14.89
N HIS A 165 13.16 11.59 14.91
CA HIS A 165 13.03 10.83 16.15
C HIS A 165 14.36 10.37 16.76
N GLY A 166 15.50 10.69 16.15
CA GLY A 166 16.82 10.26 16.62
C GLY A 166 17.02 8.75 16.59
N ILE A 167 16.32 8.02 15.71
CA ILE A 167 16.43 6.57 15.58
C ILE A 167 17.72 6.24 14.80
N PRO A 168 18.69 5.50 15.40
CA PRO A 168 19.97 5.21 14.77
C PRO A 168 19.86 3.97 13.85
N ASP A 169 19.01 4.07 12.83
CA ASP A 169 18.85 3.05 11.78
C ASP A 169 19.72 3.38 10.56
N SER A 170 19.95 2.36 9.73
CA SER A 170 20.63 2.51 8.46
C SER A 170 20.08 1.52 7.45
N VAL A 171 20.21 1.90 6.18
CA VAL A 171 19.87 1.01 5.06
C VAL A 171 20.63 -0.32 5.15
N LYS A 172 21.88 -0.30 5.61
CA LYS A 172 22.67 -1.52 5.81
C LYS A 172 22.09 -2.41 6.91
N GLN A 173 21.70 -1.86 8.06
CA GLN A 173 21.06 -2.65 9.12
C GLN A 173 19.76 -3.27 8.64
N PHE A 174 18.94 -2.52 7.89
CA PHE A 174 17.72 -3.07 7.33
C PHE A 174 17.98 -4.17 6.27
N TYR A 175 19.00 -3.99 5.43
CA TYR A 175 19.48 -5.01 4.51
C TYR A 175 19.92 -6.28 5.25
N ASP A 176 20.74 -6.15 6.29
CA ASP A 176 21.26 -7.29 7.06
C ASP A 176 20.13 -8.05 7.80
N ASP A 177 19.15 -7.33 8.38
CA ASP A 177 17.97 -7.93 8.99
C ASP A 177 17.14 -8.71 7.97
N THR A 178 16.92 -8.12 6.79
CA THR A 178 16.17 -8.76 5.70
C THR A 178 16.90 -9.98 5.16
N LEU A 179 18.22 -9.89 4.97
CA LEU A 179 19.07 -10.99 4.52
C LEU A 179 19.03 -12.16 5.51
N LYS A 180 19.15 -11.84 6.81
CA LYS A 180 19.06 -12.83 7.89
C LYS A 180 17.70 -13.52 7.93
N SER A 181 16.62 -12.78 7.68
CA SER A 181 15.26 -13.35 7.59
C SER A 181 15.06 -14.23 6.34
N ALA A 182 15.68 -13.86 5.22
CA ALA A 182 15.58 -14.57 3.94
C ALA A 182 16.31 -15.94 3.94
N ARG A 183 17.33 -16.13 4.80
CA ARG A 183 18.10 -17.37 4.96
C ARG A 183 18.77 -17.82 3.64
N ASP A 184 18.73 -19.12 3.34
CA ASP A 184 19.29 -19.77 2.14
C ASP A 184 18.58 -19.35 0.84
N LYS A 185 17.44 -18.67 0.94
CA LYS A 185 16.65 -18.15 -0.19
C LYS A 185 16.88 -16.68 -0.48
N ALA A 186 17.92 -16.10 0.11
CA ALA A 186 18.27 -14.72 -0.10
C ALA A 186 18.60 -14.41 -1.57
N ARG A 187 18.01 -13.32 -2.08
CA ARG A 187 18.36 -12.69 -3.35
C ARG A 187 18.92 -11.28 -3.08
N PRO A 188 20.25 -11.14 -2.90
CA PRO A 188 20.89 -9.87 -2.58
C PRO A 188 20.54 -8.72 -3.53
N ASP A 189 20.39 -9.02 -4.82
CA ASP A 189 19.97 -8.08 -5.86
C ASP A 189 18.59 -7.48 -5.53
N LEU A 190 17.62 -8.31 -5.18
CA LEU A 190 16.26 -7.88 -4.88
C LEU A 190 16.13 -7.23 -3.49
N ILE A 191 16.83 -7.78 -2.49
CA ILE A 191 16.83 -7.24 -1.12
C ILE A 191 17.48 -5.86 -1.10
N LYS A 192 18.53 -5.64 -1.90
CA LYS A 192 19.17 -4.33 -2.04
C LYS A 192 18.18 -3.31 -2.60
N VAL A 193 17.47 -3.63 -3.67
CA VAL A 193 16.43 -2.73 -4.23
C VAL A 193 15.38 -2.39 -3.17
N LEU A 194 14.82 -3.40 -2.48
CA LEU A 194 13.80 -3.21 -1.45
C LEU A 194 14.25 -2.25 -0.34
N THR A 195 15.44 -2.49 0.21
CA THR A 195 15.93 -1.79 1.41
C THR A 195 16.51 -0.42 1.06
N TYR A 196 17.27 -0.30 -0.04
CA TYR A 196 17.92 0.95 -0.44
C TYR A 196 16.95 1.97 -1.04
N LYS A 197 15.79 1.54 -1.55
CA LYS A 197 14.72 2.45 -1.99
C LYS A 197 13.66 2.71 -0.92
N SER A 198 13.85 2.20 0.31
CA SER A 198 12.79 2.22 1.32
C SER A 198 12.43 3.62 1.82
N ALA A 199 13.43 4.48 2.08
CA ALA A 199 13.15 5.88 2.47
C ALA A 199 12.43 6.64 1.36
N ALA A 200 12.94 6.58 0.13
CA ALA A 200 12.31 7.23 -1.02
C ALA A 200 10.88 6.73 -1.29
N ALA A 201 10.56 5.49 -0.91
CA ALA A 201 9.19 4.96 -1.01
C ALA A 201 8.28 5.56 0.06
N VAL A 202 8.71 5.63 1.32
CA VAL A 202 7.96 6.25 2.41
C VAL A 202 7.77 7.75 2.14
N GLU A 203 8.84 8.45 1.77
CA GLU A 203 8.80 9.90 1.52
C GLU A 203 7.95 10.26 0.31
N TRP A 204 7.92 9.42 -0.73
CA TRP A 204 6.99 9.61 -1.85
C TRP A 204 5.53 9.47 -1.44
N LEU A 205 5.20 8.55 -0.52
CA LEU A 205 3.85 8.47 0.02
C LEU A 205 3.48 9.75 0.78
N GLN A 206 4.41 10.27 1.60
CA GLN A 206 4.21 11.52 2.32
C GLN A 206 4.06 12.71 1.37
N ASP A 207 4.96 12.87 0.41
CA ASP A 207 5.05 14.08 -0.41
C ASP A 207 4.01 14.11 -1.55
N VAL A 208 3.68 12.96 -2.16
CA VAL A 208 2.77 12.91 -3.33
C VAL A 208 1.31 12.69 -2.93
N PHE A 209 1.06 12.05 -1.80
CA PHE A 209 -0.30 11.73 -1.33
C PHE A 209 -0.65 12.36 0.02
N ASP A 210 0.22 13.23 0.55
CA ASP A 210 0.02 13.93 1.83
C ASP A 210 -0.30 12.98 3.00
N LEU A 211 0.36 11.82 3.02
CA LEU A 211 0.13 10.78 4.01
C LEU A 211 0.98 11.01 5.27
N ASP A 212 0.33 11.00 6.44
CA ASP A 212 1.05 10.93 7.70
C ASP A 212 1.67 9.53 7.90
N LEU A 213 3.00 9.49 8.00
CA LEU A 213 3.81 8.29 8.26
C LEU A 213 4.86 8.55 9.35
N THR A 214 4.52 9.41 10.31
CA THR A 214 5.45 9.92 11.33
C THR A 214 5.61 9.03 12.56
N LEU A 215 4.67 8.12 12.85
CA LEU A 215 4.83 7.16 13.95
C LEU A 215 5.67 5.96 13.52
N VAL A 216 6.61 5.53 14.36
CA VAL A 216 7.57 4.46 14.04
C VAL A 216 7.60 3.40 15.13
N SER A 217 7.20 2.17 14.77
CA SER A 217 7.20 1.01 15.66
C SER A 217 8.34 0.03 15.31
N ARG A 218 8.77 -0.76 16.31
CA ARG A 218 9.64 -1.94 16.09
C ARG A 218 8.78 -3.19 16.01
N LEU A 219 8.90 -3.93 14.91
CA LEU A 219 8.23 -5.23 14.72
C LEU A 219 9.21 -6.40 14.87
N GLY A 220 8.69 -7.63 14.76
CA GLY A 220 9.48 -8.84 14.96
C GLY A 220 10.60 -8.98 13.92
N GLY A 221 11.78 -9.42 14.38
CA GLY A 221 12.97 -9.60 13.55
C GLY A 221 13.74 -8.33 13.18
N HIS A 222 13.24 -7.13 13.50
CA HIS A 222 13.93 -5.87 13.22
C HIS A 222 14.90 -5.47 14.33
N SER A 223 16.10 -5.04 13.96
CA SER A 223 17.10 -4.45 14.87
C SER A 223 16.74 -3.03 15.31
N GLN A 224 16.01 -2.26 14.49
CA GLN A 224 15.59 -0.89 14.79
C GLN A 224 14.10 -0.66 14.55
N PRO A 225 13.46 0.31 15.24
CA PRO A 225 12.13 0.77 14.89
C PRO A 225 12.16 1.39 13.49
N ARG A 226 11.33 0.86 12.59
CA ARG A 226 11.33 1.28 11.17
C ARG A 226 10.01 1.08 10.47
N THR A 227 8.99 0.65 11.18
CA THR A 227 7.66 0.45 10.60
C THR A 227 6.84 1.72 10.83
N HIS A 228 6.67 2.48 9.76
CA HIS A 228 5.98 3.76 9.69
C HIS A 228 4.46 3.59 9.62
N ARG A 229 3.73 4.45 10.33
CA ARG A 229 2.28 4.60 10.30
C ARG A 229 1.87 6.05 10.60
N GLY A 230 0.64 6.42 10.29
CA GLY A 230 0.08 7.72 10.66
C GLY A 230 -0.59 7.72 12.04
N HIS A 231 -0.92 8.93 12.49
CA HIS A 231 -1.82 9.17 13.62
C HIS A 231 -3.30 9.02 13.25
N ASP A 232 -3.60 8.90 11.96
CA ASP A 232 -4.95 8.72 11.43
C ASP A 232 -5.71 7.61 12.15
N ALA A 233 -7.02 7.80 12.31
CA ALA A 233 -7.94 6.76 12.75
C ALA A 233 -8.23 5.75 11.63
N LYS A 234 -7.19 5.26 10.93
CA LYS A 234 -7.28 4.26 9.86
C LYS A 234 -6.10 3.29 9.99
N PHE A 235 -6.29 2.06 9.53
CA PHE A 235 -5.16 1.16 9.42
C PHE A 235 -4.18 1.67 8.34
N PRO A 236 -2.86 1.53 8.52
CA PRO A 236 -1.90 2.11 7.58
C PRO A 236 -2.06 1.63 6.14
N GLY A 237 -2.39 0.34 5.95
CA GLY A 237 -2.66 -0.20 4.63
C GLY A 237 -3.89 0.41 3.97
N MET A 238 -4.94 0.69 4.75
CA MET A 238 -6.14 1.37 4.30
C MET A 238 -5.83 2.82 3.90
N ALA A 239 -5.22 3.60 4.80
CA ALA A 239 -4.85 4.99 4.56
C ALA A 239 -4.01 5.15 3.28
N ILE A 240 -2.91 4.39 3.17
CA ILE A 240 -2.01 4.44 2.02
C ILE A 240 -2.73 4.04 0.73
N THR A 241 -3.42 2.90 0.74
CA THR A 241 -4.02 2.36 -0.50
C THR A 241 -5.19 3.21 -0.96
N TYR A 242 -5.98 3.77 -0.05
CA TYR A 242 -7.11 4.65 -0.39
C TYR A 242 -6.65 5.98 -0.96
N ALA A 243 -5.59 6.59 -0.42
CA ALA A 243 -5.06 7.83 -0.99
C ALA A 243 -4.59 7.63 -2.45
N LEU A 244 -3.87 6.53 -2.73
CA LEU A 244 -3.47 6.18 -4.10
C LEU A 244 -4.67 5.86 -5.00
N MET A 245 -5.66 5.15 -4.47
CA MET A 245 -6.87 4.79 -5.20
C MET A 245 -7.67 6.04 -5.58
N GLN A 246 -7.97 6.90 -4.61
CA GLN A 246 -8.72 8.13 -4.83
C GLN A 246 -8.01 9.01 -5.86
N ARG A 247 -6.69 9.14 -5.75
CA ARG A 247 -5.91 9.94 -6.71
C ARG A 247 -5.95 9.37 -8.13
N ILE A 248 -5.87 8.05 -8.32
CA ILE A 248 -5.94 7.47 -9.68
C ILE A 248 -7.36 7.53 -10.26
N GLU A 249 -8.39 7.39 -9.41
CA GLU A 249 -9.79 7.56 -9.80
C GLU A 249 -10.04 9.00 -10.28
N GLU A 250 -9.61 9.99 -9.49
CA GLU A 250 -9.67 11.40 -9.87
C GLU A 250 -8.95 11.65 -11.21
N LEU A 251 -7.72 11.14 -11.38
CA LEU A 251 -6.99 11.27 -12.65
C LEU A 251 -7.73 10.61 -13.82
N SER A 252 -8.45 9.50 -13.59
CA SER A 252 -9.25 8.86 -14.64
C SER A 252 -10.48 9.67 -15.06
N GLU A 253 -11.00 10.50 -14.15
CA GLU A 253 -12.12 11.40 -14.40
C GLU A 253 -11.65 12.71 -15.06
N THR A 254 -10.55 13.29 -14.57
CA THR A 254 -10.02 14.58 -15.06
C THR A 254 -9.18 14.43 -16.32
N GLU A 255 -8.45 13.32 -16.47
CA GLU A 255 -7.56 13.03 -17.60
C GLU A 255 -7.84 11.64 -18.22
N PRO A 256 -9.07 11.34 -18.69
CA PRO A 256 -9.48 10.01 -19.17
C PRO A 256 -8.68 9.50 -20.38
N HIS A 257 -8.01 10.40 -21.11
CA HIS A 257 -7.13 10.07 -22.23
C HIS A 257 -5.75 9.57 -21.78
N ARG A 258 -5.37 9.81 -20.53
CA ARG A 258 -4.10 9.37 -19.93
C ARG A 258 -4.27 8.23 -18.94
N VAL A 259 -5.37 8.23 -18.19
CA VAL A 259 -5.66 7.22 -17.17
C VAL A 259 -7.02 6.61 -17.45
N THR A 260 -7.06 5.30 -17.66
CA THR A 260 -8.31 4.54 -17.80
C THR A 260 -8.37 3.47 -16.72
N ILE A 261 -9.53 3.29 -16.11
CA ILE A 261 -9.79 2.26 -15.11
C ILE A 261 -10.90 1.34 -15.63
N ILE A 262 -10.66 0.02 -15.60
CA ILE A 262 -11.66 -0.99 -15.90
C ILE A 262 -11.72 -1.97 -14.72
N LYS A 263 -12.76 -1.82 -13.90
CA LYS A 263 -13.07 -2.71 -12.77
C LYS A 263 -13.94 -3.88 -13.23
N LYS A 264 -14.07 -4.92 -12.42
CA LYS A 264 -14.75 -6.19 -12.81
C LYS A 264 -14.20 -6.78 -14.11
N ALA A 265 -12.93 -6.50 -14.41
CA ALA A 265 -12.20 -6.94 -15.59
C ALA A 265 -11.20 -8.02 -15.19
N ARG A 266 -11.53 -9.28 -15.43
CA ARG A 266 -10.66 -10.42 -15.14
C ARG A 266 -9.74 -10.67 -16.31
N VAL A 267 -8.45 -10.37 -16.16
CA VAL A 267 -7.43 -10.80 -17.14
C VAL A 267 -7.30 -12.32 -17.11
N THR A 268 -7.43 -12.95 -18.27
CA THR A 268 -7.45 -14.42 -18.42
C THR A 268 -6.20 -14.95 -19.12
N SER A 269 -5.53 -14.14 -19.95
CA SER A 269 -4.27 -14.52 -20.59
C SER A 269 -3.37 -13.32 -20.93
N LEU A 270 -2.08 -13.61 -21.09
CA LEU A 270 -1.08 -12.70 -21.65
C LEU A 270 -0.97 -12.97 -23.16
N ASN A 271 -1.08 -11.93 -23.97
CA ASN A 271 -0.88 -12.02 -25.41
C ASN A 271 0.61 -11.94 -25.70
N LYS A 272 1.12 -12.81 -26.60
CA LYS A 272 2.55 -12.85 -26.90
C LYS A 272 2.88 -13.18 -28.34
N ASP A 273 4.01 -12.67 -28.80
CA ASP A 273 4.72 -13.07 -30.01
C ASP A 273 6.16 -13.46 -29.64
N GLY A 274 6.45 -14.76 -29.67
CA GLY A 274 7.73 -15.29 -29.17
C GLY A 274 7.98 -14.98 -27.69
N ASN A 275 9.03 -14.20 -27.42
CA ASN A 275 9.41 -13.71 -26.08
C ASN A 275 8.81 -12.34 -25.73
N ASN A 276 8.16 -11.69 -26.69
CA ASN A 276 7.56 -10.36 -26.53
C ASN A 276 6.10 -10.47 -26.08
N ILE A 277 5.77 -9.85 -24.96
CA ILE A 277 4.39 -9.71 -24.49
C ILE A 277 3.80 -8.46 -25.13
N THR A 278 2.72 -8.67 -25.87
CA THR A 278 2.09 -7.63 -26.69
C THR A 278 0.84 -7.04 -26.04
N GLY A 279 0.33 -7.65 -24.98
CA GLY A 279 -0.88 -7.20 -24.32
C GLY A 279 -1.52 -8.24 -23.42
N VAL A 280 -2.81 -8.06 -23.16
CA VAL A 280 -3.63 -8.97 -22.34
C VAL A 280 -4.99 -9.23 -22.97
N THR A 281 -5.53 -10.42 -22.75
CA THR A 281 -6.96 -10.72 -22.96
C THR A 281 -7.67 -10.74 -21.62
N TYR A 282 -8.84 -10.12 -21.54
CA TYR A 282 -9.64 -10.01 -20.32
C TYR A 282 -11.14 -10.19 -20.57
N GLU A 283 -11.86 -10.57 -19.52
CA GLU A 283 -13.31 -10.68 -19.50
C GLU A 283 -13.89 -9.54 -18.65
N ALA A 284 -14.85 -8.80 -19.20
CA ALA A 284 -15.62 -7.78 -18.49
C ALA A 284 -17.06 -7.77 -19.02
N ASP A 285 -18.05 -7.63 -18.13
CA ASP A 285 -19.48 -7.60 -18.49
C ASP A 285 -19.93 -8.78 -19.38
N GLY A 286 -19.34 -9.97 -19.15
CA GLY A 286 -19.62 -11.19 -19.93
C GLY A 286 -19.04 -11.20 -21.34
N GLN A 287 -18.22 -10.21 -21.70
CA GLN A 287 -17.55 -10.10 -22.99
C GLN A 287 -16.04 -10.29 -22.86
N THR A 288 -15.42 -10.89 -23.87
CA THR A 288 -13.98 -11.00 -23.99
C THR A 288 -13.45 -9.83 -24.81
N ALA A 289 -12.42 -9.15 -24.30
CA ALA A 289 -11.73 -8.04 -24.97
C ALA A 289 -10.22 -8.19 -24.85
N SER A 290 -9.48 -7.43 -25.66
CA SER A 290 -8.01 -7.41 -25.68
C SER A 290 -7.49 -5.98 -25.58
N LEU A 291 -6.36 -5.80 -24.91
CA LEU A 291 -5.62 -4.55 -24.87
C LEU A 291 -4.17 -4.81 -25.24
N ASP A 292 -3.62 -3.93 -26.09
CA ASP A 292 -2.23 -4.01 -26.54
C ASP A 292 -1.36 -3.00 -25.77
N GLY A 293 -0.13 -3.42 -25.45
CA GLY A 293 0.87 -2.62 -24.76
C GLY A 293 1.72 -3.43 -23.77
N PRO A 294 2.79 -2.83 -23.22
CA PRO A 294 3.57 -3.42 -22.15
C PRO A 294 2.70 -3.70 -20.92
N VAL A 295 2.98 -4.78 -20.21
CA VAL A 295 2.15 -5.29 -19.11
C VAL A 295 2.91 -5.27 -17.79
N VAL A 296 2.31 -4.66 -16.76
CA VAL A 296 2.73 -4.75 -15.37
C VAL A 296 1.72 -5.60 -14.60
N LEU A 297 2.15 -6.76 -14.11
CA LEU A 297 1.34 -7.64 -13.28
C LEU A 297 1.52 -7.33 -11.79
N ALA A 298 0.39 -7.08 -11.11
CA ALA A 298 0.31 -6.67 -9.71
C ALA A 298 -0.83 -7.42 -8.97
N THR A 299 -1.06 -8.69 -9.30
CA THR A 299 -2.28 -9.43 -8.92
C THR A 299 -2.28 -10.04 -7.51
N GLY A 300 -1.26 -9.76 -6.69
CA GLY A 300 -1.14 -10.33 -5.34
C GLY A 300 -0.75 -11.82 -5.30
N GLY A 301 -0.92 -12.43 -4.13
CA GLY A 301 -0.53 -13.82 -3.84
C GLY A 301 -1.60 -14.88 -4.08
N TYR A 302 -1.36 -16.06 -3.52
CA TYR A 302 -2.22 -17.26 -3.63
C TYR A 302 -2.59 -17.89 -2.27
N ALA A 303 -2.51 -17.12 -1.17
CA ALA A 303 -2.82 -17.62 0.18
C ALA A 303 -4.33 -17.78 0.47
N ALA A 304 -5.21 -17.48 -0.49
CA ALA A 304 -6.63 -17.83 -0.47
C ALA A 304 -7.02 -18.78 -1.63
N ASP A 305 -6.04 -19.34 -2.33
CA ASP A 305 -6.29 -20.27 -3.44
C ASP A 305 -6.66 -21.66 -2.89
N PHE A 306 -7.94 -21.89 -2.60
CA PHE A 306 -8.45 -23.17 -2.10
C PHE A 306 -9.20 -23.99 -3.16
N GLY A 307 -9.12 -23.59 -4.44
CA GLY A 307 -9.81 -24.24 -5.54
C GLY A 307 -9.11 -25.50 -6.06
N GLU A 308 -9.68 -26.11 -7.11
CA GLU A 308 -9.18 -27.36 -7.68
C GLU A 308 -7.77 -27.24 -8.27
N THR A 309 -7.46 -26.10 -8.90
CA THR A 309 -6.13 -25.80 -9.49
C THR A 309 -5.21 -25.08 -8.50
N SER A 310 -5.42 -25.32 -7.20
CA SER A 310 -4.79 -24.55 -6.14
C SER A 310 -3.26 -24.68 -6.13
N LEU A 311 -2.58 -23.52 -6.23
CA LEU A 311 -1.14 -23.41 -6.00
C LEU A 311 -0.80 -23.72 -4.54
N LEU A 312 -1.67 -23.34 -3.60
CA LEU A 312 -1.48 -23.61 -2.17
C LEU A 312 -1.52 -25.12 -1.88
N GLN A 313 -2.51 -25.84 -2.40
CA GLN A 313 -2.62 -27.29 -2.27
C GLN A 313 -1.44 -28.01 -2.93
N LYS A 314 -0.99 -27.51 -4.09
CA LYS A 314 0.14 -28.08 -4.83
C LYS A 314 1.47 -27.93 -4.07
N HIS A 315 1.71 -26.77 -3.46
CA HIS A 315 3.03 -26.43 -2.90
C HIS A 315 3.10 -26.51 -1.37
N ARG A 316 1.98 -26.36 -0.67
CA ARG A 316 1.86 -26.38 0.81
C ARG A 316 0.57 -27.08 1.29
N PRO A 317 0.38 -28.36 0.92
CA PRO A 317 -0.79 -29.14 1.33
C PRO A 317 -0.97 -29.20 2.87
N ASP A 318 0.14 -29.12 3.62
CA ASP A 318 0.18 -29.10 5.09
C ASP A 318 -0.57 -27.90 5.70
N THR A 319 -0.77 -26.82 4.94
CA THR A 319 -1.41 -25.59 5.44
C THR A 319 -2.87 -25.45 5.07
N MET A 320 -3.42 -26.38 4.28
CA MET A 320 -4.80 -26.27 3.77
C MET A 320 -5.86 -26.24 4.87
N GLY A 321 -5.56 -26.79 6.04
CA GLY A 321 -6.44 -26.74 7.22
C GLY A 321 -6.47 -25.39 7.94
N LEU A 322 -5.52 -24.49 7.69
CA LEU A 322 -5.43 -23.21 8.41
C LEU A 322 -6.43 -22.18 7.89
N ALA A 323 -6.96 -21.33 8.76
CA ALA A 323 -7.68 -20.12 8.35
C ALA A 323 -6.74 -19.12 7.65
N THR A 324 -7.28 -18.19 6.87
CA THR A 324 -6.51 -17.17 6.14
C THR A 324 -6.95 -15.75 6.50
N THR A 325 -6.02 -14.81 6.43
CA THR A 325 -6.32 -13.37 6.54
C THR A 325 -6.53 -12.68 5.20
N ASN A 326 -6.42 -13.45 4.11
CA ASN A 326 -6.51 -12.93 2.75
C ASN A 326 -7.96 -12.75 2.33
N GLY A 327 -8.20 -11.79 1.43
CA GLY A 327 -9.47 -11.79 0.70
C GLY A 327 -9.58 -12.98 -0.25
N THR A 328 -10.81 -13.37 -0.57
CA THR A 328 -11.14 -14.48 -1.47
C THR A 328 -10.56 -14.29 -2.87
N HIS A 329 -10.20 -13.06 -3.24
CA HIS A 329 -9.57 -12.72 -4.52
C HIS A 329 -8.10 -13.15 -4.66
N ALA A 330 -7.39 -13.53 -3.58
CA ALA A 330 -5.98 -13.90 -3.61
C ALA A 330 -5.76 -15.36 -4.07
N THR A 331 -6.05 -15.63 -5.35
CA THR A 331 -6.18 -16.96 -5.96
C THR A 331 -5.03 -17.37 -6.90
N GLY A 332 -3.95 -16.56 -6.95
CA GLY A 332 -2.78 -16.89 -7.75
C GLY A 332 -2.94 -16.76 -9.27
N ASP A 333 -3.91 -15.99 -9.75
CA ASP A 333 -4.25 -15.92 -11.18
C ASP A 333 -3.06 -15.46 -12.04
N GLY A 334 -2.35 -14.42 -11.62
CA GLY A 334 -1.17 -13.91 -12.33
C GLY A 334 0.00 -14.90 -12.34
N GLN A 335 0.23 -15.61 -11.24
CA GLN A 335 1.24 -16.68 -11.17
C GLN A 335 0.91 -17.79 -12.17
N LYS A 336 -0.35 -18.24 -12.20
CA LYS A 336 -0.84 -19.27 -13.13
C LYS A 336 -0.65 -18.82 -14.59
N MET A 337 -1.03 -17.58 -14.92
CA MET A 337 -0.87 -17.03 -16.28
C MET A 337 0.59 -16.96 -16.72
N VAL A 338 1.48 -16.45 -15.87
CA VAL A 338 2.91 -16.33 -16.21
C VAL A 338 3.58 -17.70 -16.34
N MET A 339 3.27 -18.63 -15.44
CA MET A 339 3.81 -19.99 -15.52
C MET A 339 3.34 -20.71 -16.79
N ALA A 340 2.10 -20.48 -17.24
CA ALA A 340 1.56 -21.07 -18.46
C ALA A 340 2.29 -20.62 -19.74
N ILE A 341 2.87 -19.42 -19.75
CA ILE A 341 3.64 -18.91 -20.91
C ILE A 341 5.15 -19.19 -20.83
N GLY A 342 5.60 -19.94 -19.83
CA GLY A 342 7.01 -20.31 -19.63
C GLY A 342 7.79 -19.41 -18.67
N GLY A 343 7.12 -18.64 -17.82
CA GLY A 343 7.76 -17.90 -16.73
C GLY A 343 8.09 -18.78 -15.53
N ASN A 344 9.13 -18.41 -14.77
CA ASN A 344 9.59 -19.18 -13.62
C ASN A 344 8.81 -18.85 -12.35
N GLY A 345 8.19 -19.87 -11.75
CA GLY A 345 7.77 -19.80 -10.34
C GLY A 345 8.92 -20.24 -9.43
N ILE A 346 9.31 -19.40 -8.47
CA ILE A 346 10.37 -19.68 -7.50
C ILE A 346 9.82 -19.69 -6.08
N ASP A 347 10.41 -20.55 -5.25
CA ASP A 347 10.10 -20.64 -3.81
C ASP A 347 8.59 -20.77 -3.50
N MET A 348 7.83 -21.41 -4.40
CA MET A 348 6.36 -21.51 -4.31
C MET A 348 5.86 -22.22 -3.04
N ASP A 349 6.72 -22.96 -2.34
CA ASP A 349 6.44 -23.57 -1.03
C ASP A 349 6.57 -22.57 0.14
N LYS A 350 7.19 -21.40 -0.09
CA LYS A 350 7.38 -20.36 0.92
C LYS A 350 6.11 -19.53 1.09
N VAL A 351 5.19 -20.09 1.87
CA VAL A 351 3.96 -19.46 2.36
C VAL A 351 4.09 -19.23 3.86
N GLN A 352 3.99 -17.97 4.28
CA GLN A 352 4.09 -17.55 5.68
C GLN A 352 2.76 -17.71 6.40
N VAL A 353 2.86 -18.36 7.55
CA VAL A 353 1.82 -18.39 8.58
C VAL A 353 2.09 -17.24 9.56
N HIS A 354 1.09 -16.42 9.82
CA HIS A 354 1.13 -15.37 10.83
C HIS A 354 0.71 -15.92 12.20
N PRO A 355 1.35 -15.53 13.31
CA PRO A 355 1.04 -16.08 14.63
C PRO A 355 -0.28 -15.58 15.24
N THR A 356 -0.73 -14.39 14.85
CA THR A 356 -1.83 -13.68 15.54
C THR A 356 -3.00 -13.38 14.61
N GLY A 357 -3.71 -14.43 14.18
CA GLY A 357 -5.07 -14.30 13.64
C GLY A 357 -6.08 -14.20 14.79
N LEU A 358 -6.95 -13.19 14.73
CA LEU A 358 -7.99 -12.97 15.74
C LEU A 358 -9.07 -14.06 15.61
N VAL A 359 -9.30 -14.77 16.71
CA VAL A 359 -10.39 -15.73 16.81
C VAL A 359 -11.62 -14.99 17.32
N ASP A 360 -12.67 -14.93 16.50
CA ASP A 360 -13.97 -14.45 16.94
C ASP A 360 -14.60 -15.48 17.89
N PRO A 361 -14.92 -15.13 19.15
CA PRO A 361 -15.59 -16.06 20.06
C PRO A 361 -16.95 -16.55 19.55
N LYS A 362 -17.61 -15.79 18.66
CA LYS A 362 -18.91 -16.14 18.06
C LYS A 362 -18.78 -17.08 16.86
N ASP A 363 -17.65 -17.04 16.16
CA ASP A 363 -17.34 -17.92 15.03
C ASP A 363 -15.87 -18.38 15.07
N PRO A 364 -15.49 -19.21 16.05
CA PRO A 364 -14.09 -19.59 16.24
C PRO A 364 -13.57 -20.47 15.09
N GLY A 365 -14.46 -21.15 14.36
CA GLY A 365 -14.13 -22.04 13.24
C GLY A 365 -13.97 -21.32 11.90
N SER A 366 -14.14 -19.99 11.85
CA SER A 366 -14.12 -19.24 10.60
C SER A 366 -12.85 -19.47 9.79
N LYS A 367 -13.01 -19.75 8.50
CA LYS A 367 -11.89 -19.90 7.56
C LYS A 367 -11.23 -18.55 7.22
N TRP A 368 -11.93 -17.43 7.44
CA TRP A 368 -11.44 -16.08 7.22
C TRP A 368 -11.32 -15.33 8.54
N LYS A 369 -10.11 -14.88 8.87
CA LYS A 369 -9.84 -14.22 10.15
C LYS A 369 -9.26 -12.82 9.96
N PHE A 370 -9.61 -11.94 10.86
CA PHE A 370 -8.95 -10.64 10.97
C PHE A 370 -7.54 -10.83 11.53
N LEU A 371 -6.61 -10.02 11.02
CA LEU A 371 -5.24 -10.02 11.49
C LEU A 371 -5.11 -9.09 12.69
N ALA A 372 -4.64 -9.60 13.84
CA ALA A 372 -4.12 -8.74 14.90
C ALA A 372 -2.76 -8.19 14.46
N ALA A 373 -2.65 -6.85 14.43
CA ALA A 373 -1.45 -6.15 14.00
C ALA A 373 -0.21 -6.63 14.78
N GLU A 374 0.90 -6.84 14.08
CA GLU A 374 2.18 -7.16 14.72
C GLU A 374 2.66 -6.01 15.61
N ALA A 375 2.25 -4.77 15.30
CA ALA A 375 2.46 -3.60 16.14
C ALA A 375 1.94 -3.82 17.57
N LEU A 376 0.88 -4.59 17.79
CA LEU A 376 0.40 -4.90 19.15
C LEU A 376 1.49 -5.57 19.99
N ARG A 377 2.26 -6.50 19.41
CA ARG A 377 3.43 -7.12 20.07
C ARG A 377 4.62 -6.16 20.14
N GLY A 378 4.83 -5.37 19.07
CA GLY A 378 5.85 -4.32 18.98
C GLY A 378 5.76 -3.30 20.12
N GLU A 379 4.54 -2.89 20.45
CA GLU A 379 4.23 -1.89 21.48
C GLU A 379 4.03 -2.51 22.88
N GLY A 380 4.48 -3.75 23.10
CA GLY A 380 4.52 -4.35 24.45
C GLY A 380 3.46 -5.43 24.71
N GLY A 381 2.69 -5.84 23.70
CA GLY A 381 1.74 -6.94 23.83
C GLY A 381 2.43 -8.28 24.13
N ILE A 382 1.86 -9.05 25.06
CA ILE A 382 2.40 -10.32 25.56
C ILE A 382 1.51 -11.48 25.09
N LEU A 383 2.12 -12.60 24.71
CA LEU A 383 1.41 -13.83 24.43
C LEU A 383 1.41 -14.74 25.68
N LEU A 384 0.22 -15.06 26.17
CA LEU A 384 0.00 -15.99 27.28
C LEU A 384 -0.67 -17.26 26.77
N ASN A 385 -0.25 -18.41 27.27
CA ASN A 385 -0.89 -19.70 26.96
C ASN A 385 -2.14 -19.95 27.84
N GLY A 386 -2.70 -21.16 27.74
CA GLY A 386 -3.87 -21.57 28.52
C GLY A 386 -3.70 -21.55 30.04
N ASP A 387 -2.47 -21.50 30.56
CA ASP A 387 -2.18 -21.48 32.00
C ASP A 387 -1.88 -20.06 32.52
N GLY A 388 -1.74 -19.07 31.63
CA GLY A 388 -1.30 -17.71 31.97
C GLY A 388 0.22 -17.51 31.98
N ASP A 389 0.96 -18.44 31.38
CA ASP A 389 2.42 -18.37 31.24
C ASP A 389 2.83 -17.79 29.89
N ARG A 390 3.94 -17.03 29.89
CA ARG A 390 4.69 -16.74 28.66
C ARG A 390 5.35 -18.01 28.12
N PHE A 391 5.52 -18.07 26.81
CA PHE A 391 6.10 -19.24 26.14
C PHE A 391 7.04 -18.92 24.97
N CYS A 392 7.27 -17.65 24.62
CA CYS A 392 8.17 -17.26 23.54
C CYS A 392 8.66 -15.81 23.66
N ASP A 393 9.64 -15.44 22.84
CA ASP A 393 9.86 -14.03 22.47
C ASP A 393 8.83 -13.61 21.40
N GLU A 394 7.91 -12.73 21.80
CA GLU A 394 6.83 -12.21 20.96
C GLU A 394 7.33 -11.38 19.77
N LEU A 395 8.61 -10.96 19.76
CA LEU A 395 9.28 -10.23 18.66
C LEU A 395 10.22 -11.13 17.84
N GLY A 396 10.13 -12.44 18.00
CA GLY A 396 10.76 -13.39 17.10
C GLY A 396 10.18 -13.34 15.67
N HIS A 397 10.82 -14.04 14.74
CA HIS A 397 10.28 -14.21 13.39
C HIS A 397 8.94 -14.97 13.43
N ARG A 398 8.07 -14.71 12.46
CA ARG A 398 6.70 -15.25 12.44
C ARG A 398 6.65 -16.77 12.42
N ASP A 399 7.56 -17.42 11.69
CA ASP A 399 7.70 -18.88 11.68
C ASP A 399 8.03 -19.45 13.07
N TYR A 400 8.94 -18.78 13.81
CA TYR A 400 9.25 -19.12 15.19
C TYR A 400 8.03 -18.95 16.11
N VAL A 401 7.38 -17.78 16.09
CA VAL A 401 6.25 -17.51 17.00
C VAL A 401 5.06 -18.43 16.70
N SER A 402 4.70 -18.63 15.43
CA SER A 402 3.66 -19.60 15.03
C SER A 402 4.04 -21.03 15.46
N GLY A 403 5.31 -21.42 15.28
CA GLY A 403 5.81 -22.73 15.74
C GLY A 403 5.72 -22.91 17.25
N MET A 404 5.95 -21.85 18.03
CA MET A 404 5.78 -21.88 19.48
C MET A 404 4.31 -22.01 19.89
N ILE A 405 3.40 -21.33 19.18
CA ILE A 405 1.95 -21.48 19.41
C ILE A 405 1.48 -22.91 19.10
N PHE A 406 1.95 -23.52 18.01
CA PHE A 406 1.64 -24.92 17.70
C PHE A 406 2.13 -25.87 18.80
N LYS A 407 3.35 -25.67 19.33
CA LYS A 407 3.87 -26.47 20.46
C LYS A 407 3.02 -26.33 21.73
N GLU A 408 2.50 -25.14 22.02
CA GLU A 408 1.59 -24.97 23.16
C GLU A 408 0.25 -25.66 22.92
N LYS A 409 -0.28 -25.62 21.68
CA LYS A 409 -1.47 -26.39 21.29
C LYS A 409 -1.28 -27.89 21.48
N ASP A 410 -0.13 -28.44 21.07
CA ASP A 410 0.19 -29.87 21.22
C ASP A 410 0.31 -30.30 22.69
N LYS A 411 0.67 -29.37 23.58
CA LYS A 411 0.71 -29.59 25.04
C LYS A 411 -0.67 -29.43 25.71
N GLY A 412 -1.72 -29.10 24.96
CA GLY A 412 -3.04 -28.78 25.51
C GLY A 412 -3.11 -27.41 26.20
N LYS A 413 -2.11 -26.54 26.01
CA LYS A 413 -2.03 -25.20 26.63
C LYS A 413 -2.67 -24.12 25.75
N TYR A 414 -3.90 -24.37 25.32
CA TYR A 414 -4.72 -23.48 24.49
C TYR A 414 -5.98 -23.06 25.28
N PRO A 415 -6.61 -21.90 25.02
CA PRO A 415 -6.28 -20.93 23.98
C PRO A 415 -5.09 -20.03 24.33
N VAL A 416 -4.39 -19.57 23.29
CA VAL A 416 -3.38 -18.51 23.40
C VAL A 416 -4.06 -17.14 23.35
N ARG A 417 -3.64 -16.24 24.24
CA ARG A 417 -4.13 -14.87 24.37
C ARG A 417 -3.03 -13.88 24.04
N LEU A 418 -3.34 -12.86 23.26
CA LEU A 418 -2.57 -11.63 23.21
C LEU A 418 -3.17 -10.65 24.21
N ILE A 419 -2.33 -10.11 25.09
CA ILE A 419 -2.73 -9.09 26.06
C ILE A 419 -1.96 -7.79 25.83
N LEU A 420 -2.65 -6.65 25.96
CA LEU A 420 -2.06 -5.31 25.97
C LEU A 420 -2.47 -4.62 27.26
N ASN A 421 -1.50 -4.10 28.02
CA ASN A 421 -1.78 -3.24 29.17
C ASN A 421 -2.32 -1.87 28.72
N SER A 422 -2.71 -1.01 29.68
CA SER A 422 -3.29 0.30 29.37
C SER A 422 -2.35 1.20 28.55
N LYS A 423 -1.04 1.17 28.82
CA LYS A 423 -0.03 1.96 28.08
C LYS A 423 0.09 1.53 26.62
N ALA A 424 0.20 0.23 26.38
CA ALA A 424 0.27 -0.33 25.02
C ALA A 424 -1.03 -0.09 24.26
N SER A 425 -2.17 -0.25 24.94
CA SER A 425 -3.49 0.00 24.39
C SER A 425 -3.66 1.47 24.00
N LYS A 426 -3.21 2.42 24.83
CA LYS A 426 -3.25 3.86 24.50
C LYS A 426 -2.39 4.21 23.29
N THR A 427 -1.25 3.56 23.11
CA THR A 427 -0.35 3.78 21.96
C THR A 427 -0.95 3.28 20.65
N LEU A 428 -1.82 2.27 20.73
CA LEU A 428 -2.53 1.62 19.63
C LEU A 428 -4.04 1.72 19.80
N ASP A 429 -4.50 2.89 20.28
CA ASP A 429 -5.89 3.11 20.70
C ASP A 429 -6.87 2.76 19.57
N PHE A 430 -6.59 3.24 18.36
CA PHE A 430 -7.36 2.91 17.17
C PHE A 430 -7.49 1.39 16.95
N HIS A 431 -6.38 0.65 17.00
CA HIS A 431 -6.40 -0.81 16.84
C HIS A 431 -7.27 -1.46 17.92
N THR A 432 -7.07 -1.10 19.19
CA THR A 432 -7.81 -1.72 20.30
C THR A 432 -9.30 -1.41 20.25
N ARG A 433 -9.70 -0.17 19.92
CA ARG A 433 -11.11 0.20 19.71
C ARG A 433 -11.71 -0.55 18.54
N HIS A 434 -11.04 -0.56 17.39
CA HIS A 434 -11.52 -1.25 16.20
C HIS A 434 -11.74 -2.75 16.46
N TYR A 435 -10.77 -3.44 17.08
CA TYR A 435 -10.92 -4.86 17.38
C TYR A 435 -11.99 -5.11 18.45
N SER A 436 -12.16 -4.20 19.42
CA SER A 436 -13.17 -4.33 20.46
C SER A 436 -14.59 -4.10 19.95
N GLY A 437 -14.81 -3.09 19.09
CA GLY A 437 -16.10 -2.85 18.42
C GLY A 437 -16.54 -4.04 17.58
N ARG A 438 -15.59 -4.75 16.96
CA ARG A 438 -15.87 -6.01 16.25
C ARG A 438 -16.10 -7.22 17.15
N GLY A 439 -15.95 -7.08 18.47
CA GLY A 439 -16.05 -8.19 19.44
C GLY A 439 -14.86 -9.16 19.41
N LEU A 440 -13.77 -8.81 18.73
CA LEU A 440 -12.57 -9.65 18.59
C LEU A 440 -11.57 -9.46 19.74
N MET A 441 -11.72 -8.37 20.49
CA MET A 441 -10.89 -8.00 21.64
C MET A 441 -11.78 -7.54 22.78
N ARG A 442 -11.41 -7.84 24.02
CA ARG A 442 -12.18 -7.52 25.22
C ARG A 442 -11.32 -6.74 26.20
N LYS A 443 -11.88 -5.66 26.74
CA LYS A 443 -11.29 -4.96 27.88
C LYS A 443 -11.66 -5.67 29.19
N MET A 444 -10.70 -5.88 30.08
CA MET A 444 -10.90 -6.47 31.42
C MET A 444 -9.76 -6.08 32.36
N THR A 445 -10.00 -6.12 33.66
CA THR A 445 -8.97 -5.98 34.70
C THR A 445 -8.04 -7.19 34.73
N GLY A 446 -6.83 -7.07 35.29
CA GLY A 446 -5.94 -8.22 35.42
C GLY A 446 -6.51 -9.33 36.32
N GLN A 447 -7.34 -9.00 37.31
CA GLN A 447 -8.04 -9.99 38.13
C GLN A 447 -9.09 -10.78 37.32
N GLU A 448 -9.83 -10.09 36.46
CA GLU A 448 -10.76 -10.75 35.52
C GLU A 448 -10.02 -11.61 34.51
N LEU A 449 -8.87 -11.16 34.02
CA LEU A 449 -8.00 -11.93 33.13
C LEU A 449 -7.51 -13.23 33.80
N ALA A 450 -7.02 -13.16 35.05
CA ALA A 450 -6.61 -14.37 35.79
C ALA A 450 -7.78 -15.37 35.92
N LYS A 451 -8.99 -14.86 36.23
CA LYS A 451 -10.21 -15.67 36.31
C LYS A 451 -10.59 -16.29 34.96
N GLU A 452 -10.46 -15.55 33.87
CA GLU A 452 -10.79 -16.00 32.51
C GLU A 452 -9.80 -17.06 32.00
N ILE A 453 -8.52 -16.92 32.34
CA ILE A 453 -7.50 -17.94 32.10
C ILE A 453 -7.77 -19.20 32.93
N GLY A 454 -8.25 -19.02 34.17
CA GLY A 454 -8.42 -20.10 35.15
C GLY A 454 -7.22 -20.27 36.08
N CYS A 455 -6.35 -19.27 36.20
CA CYS A 455 -5.22 -19.25 37.12
C CYS A 455 -5.46 -18.31 38.32
N THR A 456 -4.60 -18.36 39.34
CA THR A 456 -4.72 -17.46 40.49
C THR A 456 -4.17 -16.06 40.15
N PRO A 457 -4.71 -14.99 40.75
CA PRO A 457 -4.14 -13.64 40.59
C PRO A 457 -2.63 -13.59 40.93
N ASP A 458 -2.20 -14.30 41.97
CA ASP A 458 -0.79 -14.38 42.35
C ASP A 458 0.07 -15.06 41.28
N HIS A 459 -0.45 -16.09 40.60
CA HIS A 459 0.26 -16.73 39.50
C HIS A 459 0.48 -15.76 38.33
N LEU A 460 -0.59 -15.06 37.91
CA LEU A 460 -0.48 -14.09 36.81
C LEU A 460 0.41 -12.90 37.18
N GLN A 461 0.30 -12.37 38.40
CA GLN A 461 1.17 -11.32 38.90
C GLN A 461 2.64 -11.77 38.91
N LYS A 462 2.92 -13.02 39.28
CA LYS A 462 4.28 -13.58 39.23
C LYS A 462 4.82 -13.65 37.80
N THR A 463 3.98 -14.01 36.82
CA THR A 463 4.35 -13.96 35.40
C THR A 463 4.75 -12.53 34.99
N PHE A 464 3.96 -11.53 35.37
CA PHE A 464 4.25 -10.12 35.07
C PHE A 464 5.49 -9.60 35.79
N GLN A 465 5.68 -9.91 37.07
CA GLN A 465 6.89 -9.55 37.83
C GLN A 465 8.14 -10.17 37.22
N THR A 466 8.07 -11.42 36.78
CA THR A 466 9.18 -12.08 36.08
C THR A 466 9.50 -11.35 34.78
N TYR A 467 8.47 -11.02 33.99
CA TYR A 467 8.64 -10.26 32.74
C TYR A 467 9.23 -8.86 32.96
N ASN A 468 8.76 -8.12 33.97
CA ASN A 468 9.34 -6.83 34.37
C ASN A 468 10.81 -6.96 34.78
N SER A 469 11.14 -7.97 35.59
CA SER A 469 12.53 -8.22 36.02
C SER A 469 13.46 -8.55 34.85
N ILE A 470 12.95 -9.22 33.80
CA ILE A 470 13.70 -9.47 32.58
C ILE A 470 13.89 -8.15 31.80
N ALA A 471 12.84 -7.34 31.65
CA ALA A 471 12.91 -6.06 30.95
C ALA A 471 13.88 -5.06 31.60
N GLU A 472 14.00 -5.10 32.92
CA GLU A 472 14.97 -4.31 33.70
C GLU A 472 16.41 -4.86 33.65
N GLY A 473 16.64 -5.99 32.97
CA GLY A 473 17.96 -6.62 32.86
C GLY A 473 18.41 -7.37 34.12
N LYS A 474 17.53 -7.56 35.11
CA LYS A 474 17.84 -8.28 36.35
C LYS A 474 17.84 -9.80 36.14
N GLN A 475 17.16 -10.29 35.11
CA GLN A 475 17.10 -11.70 34.74
C GLN A 475 17.24 -11.87 33.22
N LYS A 476 17.74 -13.02 32.77
CA LYS A 476 17.80 -13.36 31.35
C LYS A 476 16.46 -13.91 30.89
N ASP A 477 15.98 -13.47 29.73
CA ASP A 477 14.79 -14.06 29.12
C ASP A 477 15.07 -15.50 28.65
N PRO A 478 14.24 -16.50 29.02
CA PRO A 478 14.43 -17.89 28.59
C PRO A 478 14.42 -18.09 27.07
N TRP A 479 13.78 -17.18 26.32
CA TRP A 479 13.66 -17.24 24.87
C TRP A 479 14.55 -16.22 24.15
N GLY A 480 15.36 -15.46 24.90
CA GLY A 480 16.29 -14.49 24.35
C GLY A 480 15.66 -13.17 23.91
N LYS A 481 14.48 -12.81 24.40
CA LYS A 481 13.83 -11.51 24.15
C LYS A 481 14.75 -10.35 24.55
N LYS A 482 14.88 -9.37 23.64
CA LYS A 482 15.81 -8.23 23.78
C LYS A 482 15.14 -6.87 23.92
N PHE A 483 13.93 -6.73 23.40
CA PHE A 483 13.27 -5.44 23.27
C PHE A 483 11.94 -5.48 24.02
N PHE A 484 11.70 -4.43 24.81
CA PHE A 484 10.54 -4.29 25.68
C PHE A 484 9.99 -2.88 25.49
N HIS A 485 8.66 -2.74 25.56
CA HIS A 485 7.98 -1.47 25.39
C HIS A 485 6.76 -1.40 26.33
N ASN A 486 6.33 -0.18 26.68
CA ASN A 486 5.16 0.07 27.54
C ASN A 486 5.17 -0.66 28.90
N MET A 487 6.35 -0.75 29.52
CA MET A 487 6.59 -1.37 30.83
C MET A 487 6.32 -0.41 32.02
N PRO A 488 6.22 -0.91 33.26
CA PRO A 488 5.98 -2.31 33.64
C PRO A 488 4.54 -2.75 33.33
N VAL A 489 4.32 -4.06 33.40
CA VAL A 489 2.99 -4.70 33.38
C VAL A 489 2.64 -5.16 34.79
N ASP A 490 1.41 -4.96 35.23
CA ASP A 490 0.95 -5.30 36.58
C ASP A 490 -0.49 -5.81 36.55
N ILE A 491 -0.86 -6.72 37.46
CA ILE A 491 -2.22 -7.28 37.50
C ILE A 491 -3.28 -6.24 37.87
N ASN A 492 -2.89 -5.13 38.51
CA ASN A 492 -3.81 -4.05 38.83
C ASN A 492 -4.06 -3.10 37.65
N ASP A 493 -3.48 -3.38 36.48
CA ASP A 493 -3.74 -2.64 35.24
C ASP A 493 -5.01 -3.16 34.54
N ASP A 494 -5.49 -2.34 33.60
CA ASP A 494 -6.50 -2.74 32.62
C ASP A 494 -5.83 -3.38 31.40
N PHE A 495 -6.46 -4.41 30.86
CA PHE A 495 -5.98 -5.17 29.72
C PHE A 495 -6.99 -5.21 28.57
N HIS A 496 -6.48 -5.07 27.35
CA HIS A 496 -7.16 -5.54 26.16
C HIS A 496 -6.66 -6.94 25.80
N VAL A 497 -7.59 -7.88 25.65
CA VAL A 497 -7.31 -9.31 25.52
C VAL A 497 -7.99 -9.86 24.29
N ALA A 498 -7.27 -10.61 23.48
CA ALA A 498 -7.82 -11.25 22.29
C ALA A 498 -7.27 -12.68 22.12
N LEU A 499 -8.12 -13.58 21.62
CA LEU A 499 -7.75 -14.96 21.34
C LEU A 499 -7.03 -15.06 20.00
N MET A 500 -5.92 -15.80 19.99
CA MET A 500 -5.02 -15.89 18.84
C MET A 500 -4.94 -17.30 18.27
N GLU A 501 -4.78 -17.39 16.96
CA GLU A 501 -4.30 -18.61 16.31
C GLU A 501 -3.39 -18.33 15.11
N PRO A 502 -2.55 -19.31 14.73
CA PRO A 502 -1.77 -19.22 13.50
C PRO A 502 -2.65 -19.27 12.24
N VAL A 503 -2.42 -18.36 11.29
CA VAL A 503 -3.24 -18.19 10.08
C VAL A 503 -2.39 -18.02 8.82
N LEU A 504 -2.85 -18.54 7.69
CA LEU A 504 -2.28 -18.27 6.37
C LEU A 504 -2.33 -16.78 6.06
N HIS A 505 -1.21 -16.22 5.58
CA HIS A 505 -1.09 -14.77 5.51
C HIS A 505 -0.45 -14.24 4.24
N PHE A 506 0.72 -14.76 3.82
CA PHE A 506 1.47 -14.18 2.71
C PHE A 506 2.25 -15.24 1.93
N THR A 507 2.33 -15.13 0.61
CA THR A 507 3.13 -16.01 -0.25
C THR A 507 4.42 -15.30 -0.67
N MET A 508 5.56 -15.71 -0.11
CA MET A 508 6.88 -15.18 -0.49
C MET A 508 7.39 -15.79 -1.80
N GLY A 509 6.96 -17.01 -2.09
CA GLY A 509 7.10 -17.61 -3.41
C GLY A 509 6.25 -16.91 -4.45
N GLY A 510 6.72 -16.90 -5.69
CA GLY A 510 6.04 -16.21 -6.77
C GLY A 510 6.83 -16.25 -8.07
N ILE A 511 6.51 -15.33 -8.97
CA ILE A 511 7.16 -15.20 -10.26
C ILE A 511 8.55 -14.58 -10.11
N GLU A 512 9.55 -15.22 -10.73
CA GLU A 512 10.91 -14.73 -10.70
C GLU A 512 11.06 -13.43 -11.49
N ILE A 513 11.66 -12.44 -10.84
CA ILE A 513 12.01 -11.14 -11.43
C ILE A 513 13.50 -10.84 -11.26
N ASN A 514 14.00 -9.90 -12.06
CA ASN A 514 15.28 -9.24 -11.79
C ASN A 514 15.08 -7.93 -10.98
N ASP A 515 16.18 -7.22 -10.73
CA ASP A 515 16.22 -5.95 -9.99
C ASP A 515 15.50 -4.78 -10.68
N LYS A 516 15.08 -4.96 -11.94
CA LYS A 516 14.25 -4.05 -12.73
C LYS A 516 12.79 -4.51 -12.82
N ALA A 517 12.38 -5.46 -11.99
CA ALA A 517 11.03 -6.03 -11.98
C ALA A 517 10.60 -6.69 -13.30
N GLN A 518 11.53 -7.05 -14.18
CA GLN A 518 11.24 -7.79 -15.41
C GLN A 518 11.03 -9.27 -15.09
N VAL A 519 9.97 -9.86 -15.65
CA VAL A 519 9.66 -11.28 -15.45
C VAL A 519 10.66 -12.16 -16.20
N LEU A 520 11.23 -13.15 -15.52
CA LEU A 520 12.20 -14.08 -16.11
C LEU A 520 11.53 -15.36 -16.62
N ASN A 521 11.90 -15.76 -17.83
CA ASN A 521 11.51 -17.02 -18.45
C ASN A 521 12.41 -18.19 -17.97
N GLN A 522 12.12 -19.40 -18.45
CA GLN A 522 12.88 -20.62 -18.11
C GLN A 522 14.38 -20.54 -18.43
N GLU A 523 14.80 -19.71 -19.39
CA GLU A 523 16.20 -19.47 -19.72
C GLU A 523 16.85 -18.38 -18.85
N LYS A 524 16.15 -17.89 -17.82
CA LYS A 524 16.56 -16.76 -16.96
C LYS A 524 16.73 -15.44 -17.73
N LYS A 525 16.10 -15.33 -18.89
CA LYS A 525 16.05 -14.09 -19.68
C LYS A 525 14.74 -13.36 -19.42
N PRO A 526 14.73 -12.02 -19.45
CA PRO A 526 13.49 -11.27 -19.30
C PRO A 526 12.57 -11.51 -20.51
N PHE A 527 11.27 -11.59 -20.26
CA PHE A 527 10.26 -11.37 -21.30
C PHE A 527 10.26 -9.90 -21.70
N ASP A 528 10.17 -9.63 -23.00
CA ASP A 528 10.08 -8.25 -23.49
C ASP A 528 8.67 -7.72 -23.21
N GLY A 529 8.57 -6.52 -22.64
CA GLY A 529 7.29 -5.89 -22.32
C GLY A 529 6.52 -6.47 -21.11
N LEU A 530 7.11 -7.35 -20.30
CA LEU A 530 6.44 -7.94 -19.12
C LEU A 530 7.19 -7.66 -17.81
N PHE A 531 6.46 -7.07 -16.86
CA PHE A 531 6.94 -6.70 -15.54
C PHE A 531 6.02 -7.24 -14.45
N ALA A 532 6.55 -7.43 -13.25
CA ALA A 532 5.82 -7.98 -12.12
C ALA A 532 6.23 -7.32 -10.80
N CYS A 533 5.25 -7.09 -9.92
CA CYS A 533 5.50 -6.45 -8.63
C CYS A 533 4.53 -6.91 -7.53
N GLY A 534 4.84 -6.54 -6.28
CA GLY A 534 4.07 -6.93 -5.11
C GLY A 534 4.22 -8.43 -4.79
N GLU A 535 3.22 -9.00 -4.13
CA GLU A 535 3.19 -10.41 -3.70
C GLU A 535 3.15 -11.41 -4.86
N LEU A 536 2.90 -10.95 -6.10
CA LEU A 536 3.05 -11.80 -7.28
C LEU A 536 4.52 -12.21 -7.52
N ALA A 537 5.46 -11.33 -7.19
CA ALA A 537 6.88 -11.56 -7.42
C ALA A 537 7.52 -12.38 -6.29
N GLY A 538 8.29 -13.39 -6.67
CA GLY A 538 9.07 -14.22 -5.76
C GLY A 538 10.48 -13.67 -5.51
N GLY A 539 11.15 -14.20 -4.48
CA GLY A 539 12.57 -13.94 -4.20
C GLY A 539 12.88 -12.67 -3.40
N VAL A 540 11.97 -11.70 -3.32
CA VAL A 540 12.18 -10.45 -2.56
C VAL A 540 12.36 -10.69 -1.06
N HIS A 541 11.67 -11.71 -0.52
CA HIS A 541 11.61 -11.98 0.93
C HIS A 541 12.32 -13.27 1.36
N GLY A 542 12.70 -14.13 0.41
CA GLY A 542 13.27 -15.45 0.69
C GLY A 542 12.39 -16.32 1.60
N ALA A 543 13.01 -16.99 2.58
CA ALA A 543 12.34 -17.99 3.40
C ALA A 543 11.33 -17.41 4.42
N ASN A 544 11.51 -16.17 4.86
CA ASN A 544 10.61 -15.52 5.81
C ASN A 544 10.56 -14.00 5.57
N ARG A 545 9.35 -13.45 5.47
CA ARG A 545 9.12 -12.01 5.33
C ARG A 545 9.06 -11.32 6.70
N LEU A 546 9.76 -10.19 6.83
CA LEU A 546 9.65 -9.30 8.00
C LEU A 546 8.33 -8.51 8.01
N GLY A 547 7.78 -8.26 9.20
CA GLY A 547 6.61 -7.39 9.38
C GLY A 547 6.86 -5.99 8.78
N GLY A 548 5.85 -5.40 8.13
CA GLY A 548 5.95 -4.11 7.43
C GLY A 548 6.59 -4.14 6.03
N SER A 549 7.32 -5.21 5.66
CA SER A 549 8.01 -5.29 4.37
C SER A 549 7.08 -5.59 3.18
N SER A 550 5.82 -6.02 3.42
CA SER A 550 4.86 -6.27 2.33
C SER A 550 4.39 -4.98 1.68
N LEU A 551 3.96 -3.99 2.48
CA LEU A 551 3.58 -2.67 1.94
C LEU A 551 4.76 -1.99 1.26
N LEU A 552 5.95 -2.11 1.88
CA LEU A 552 7.18 -1.60 1.26
C LEU A 552 7.48 -2.28 -0.08
N GLY A 553 7.35 -3.61 -0.14
CA GLY A 553 7.53 -4.36 -1.38
C GLY A 553 6.55 -3.94 -2.46
N CYS A 554 5.29 -3.67 -2.10
CA CYS A 554 4.29 -3.14 -3.03
C CYS A 554 4.71 -1.79 -3.61
N VAL A 555 5.11 -0.84 -2.76
CA VAL A 555 5.45 0.52 -3.22
C VAL A 555 6.78 0.52 -3.98
N VAL A 556 7.85 -0.08 -3.44
CA VAL A 556 9.16 -0.10 -4.11
C VAL A 556 9.09 -0.82 -5.45
N TYR A 557 8.59 -2.05 -5.49
CA TYR A 557 8.56 -2.79 -6.74
C TYR A 557 7.45 -2.35 -7.68
N GLY A 558 6.35 -1.77 -7.16
CA GLY A 558 5.37 -1.08 -8.00
C GLY A 558 6.01 0.07 -8.76
N ARG A 559 6.77 0.92 -8.06
CA ARG A 559 7.52 2.03 -8.68
C ARG A 559 8.61 1.54 -9.63
N VAL A 560 9.41 0.52 -9.24
CA VAL A 560 10.44 -0.06 -10.14
C VAL A 560 9.82 -0.65 -11.41
N ALA A 561 8.69 -1.34 -11.30
CA ALA A 561 7.97 -1.89 -12.46
C ALA A 561 7.38 -0.77 -13.33
N GLY A 562 6.80 0.26 -12.71
CA GLY A 562 6.27 1.43 -13.42
C GLY A 562 7.36 2.19 -14.18
N ASP A 563 8.51 2.45 -13.56
CA ASP A 563 9.68 3.07 -14.18
C ASP A 563 10.18 2.23 -15.36
N SER A 564 10.32 0.92 -15.17
CA SER A 564 10.85 0.01 -16.18
C SER A 564 9.90 -0.15 -17.37
N ALA A 565 8.59 -0.22 -17.11
CA ALA A 565 7.56 -0.25 -18.15
C ALA A 565 7.48 1.06 -18.93
N SER A 566 7.62 2.21 -18.26
CA SER A 566 7.64 3.52 -18.90
C SER A 566 8.87 3.67 -19.80
N ASN A 567 10.04 3.27 -19.30
CA ASN A 567 11.27 3.25 -20.10
C ASN A 567 11.13 2.37 -21.34
N TYR A 568 10.54 1.19 -21.21
CA TYR A 568 10.27 0.29 -22.33
C TYR A 568 9.30 0.92 -23.34
N LEU A 569 8.19 1.52 -22.88
CA LEU A 569 7.21 2.21 -23.72
C LEU A 569 7.87 3.35 -24.53
N PHE A 570 8.68 4.18 -23.88
CA PHE A 570 9.36 5.30 -24.55
C PHE A 570 10.45 4.85 -25.50
N GLN A 571 11.18 3.77 -25.19
CA GLN A 571 12.12 3.16 -26.13
C GLN A 571 11.42 2.63 -27.37
N GLN A 572 10.27 1.96 -27.22
CA GLN A 572 9.47 1.52 -28.36
C GLN A 572 9.02 2.72 -29.21
N ALA A 573 8.50 3.78 -28.59
CA ALA A 573 8.11 5.01 -29.27
C ALA A 573 9.29 5.66 -30.03
N LEU A 574 10.50 5.63 -29.46
CA LEU A 574 11.74 6.13 -30.09
C LEU A 574 12.34 5.19 -31.15
N SER A 575 11.90 3.94 -31.22
CA SER A 575 12.35 2.98 -32.24
C SER A 575 11.39 2.87 -33.43
N GLY A 576 10.15 3.34 -33.28
CA GLY A 576 9.15 3.37 -34.36
C GLY A 576 9.49 4.37 -35.47
N THR A 577 8.91 4.19 -36.66
CA THR A 577 9.18 4.99 -37.88
C THR A 577 8.93 6.51 -37.74
N ALA A 578 8.21 6.96 -36.71
CA ALA A 578 8.01 8.38 -36.38
C ALA A 578 9.17 9.01 -35.57
N ALA A 579 10.12 8.21 -35.09
CA ALA A 579 11.16 8.65 -34.17
C ALA A 579 12.37 9.30 -34.83
N GLY A 580 12.48 9.31 -36.16
CA GLY A 580 13.63 9.89 -36.86
C GLY A 580 13.95 11.31 -36.40
N ALA A 581 12.94 12.18 -36.25
CA ALA A 581 13.13 13.56 -35.82
C ALA A 581 13.28 13.72 -34.29
N ALA A 582 12.58 12.92 -33.48
CA ALA A 582 12.63 13.02 -32.02
C ALA A 582 13.92 12.42 -31.44
N ALA A 583 14.35 11.26 -31.95
CA ALA A 583 15.61 10.62 -31.59
C ALA A 583 16.81 11.47 -32.06
N GLN A 584 16.73 12.10 -33.24
CA GLN A 584 17.74 13.08 -33.68
C GLN A 584 17.83 14.29 -32.76
N ARG A 585 16.71 14.85 -32.31
CA ARG A 585 16.70 15.99 -31.37
C ARG A 585 17.26 15.63 -30.00
N LEU A 586 16.96 14.44 -29.48
CA LEU A 586 17.55 13.92 -28.24
C LEU A 586 19.06 13.69 -28.37
N GLY A 587 19.52 13.18 -29.52
CA GLY A 587 20.95 13.03 -29.82
C GLY A 587 21.71 14.35 -29.99
N GLN A 588 21.01 15.48 -30.10
CA GLN A 588 21.59 16.83 -30.17
C GLN A 588 21.74 17.51 -28.79
N ILE A 589 21.24 16.88 -27.73
CA ILE A 589 21.37 17.39 -26.35
C ILE A 589 22.63 16.79 -25.74
N SER A 590 23.69 17.58 -25.63
CA SER A 590 24.88 17.21 -24.87
C SER A 590 24.80 17.80 -23.46
N LEU A 591 24.78 16.92 -22.46
CA LEU A 591 24.84 17.30 -21.04
C LEU A 591 26.30 17.23 -20.58
N HIS A 592 26.93 18.38 -20.39
CA HIS A 592 28.28 18.44 -19.85
C HIS A 592 28.22 18.78 -18.36
N LEU A 593 28.60 17.81 -17.54
CA LEU A 593 28.89 18.00 -16.12
C LEU A 593 30.39 18.24 -15.99
N ASP A 594 30.78 19.45 -15.61
CA ASP A 594 32.17 19.77 -15.32
C ASP A 594 32.46 19.53 -13.83
N PRO A 595 33.22 18.48 -13.48
CA PRO A 595 33.52 18.19 -12.07
C PRO A 595 34.40 19.25 -11.40
N SER A 596 34.99 20.18 -12.16
CA SER A 596 35.73 21.33 -11.63
C SER A 596 34.85 22.54 -11.28
N ALA A 597 33.56 22.52 -11.69
CA ALA A 597 32.58 23.57 -11.39
C ALA A 597 31.27 22.99 -10.81
N PRO A 598 31.27 22.52 -9.55
CA PRO A 598 30.09 21.95 -8.91
C PRO A 598 28.92 22.96 -8.88
N GLY A 599 27.74 22.52 -9.35
CA GLY A 599 26.52 23.33 -9.41
C GLY A 599 26.22 23.96 -10.76
N LYS A 600 27.05 23.76 -11.79
CA LYS A 600 26.81 24.28 -13.15
C LYS A 600 26.50 23.15 -14.13
N LEU A 601 25.26 23.08 -14.58
CA LEU A 601 24.82 22.18 -15.65
C LEU A 601 24.84 22.96 -16.97
N THR A 602 25.62 22.53 -17.95
CA THR A 602 25.61 23.16 -19.28
C THR A 602 24.86 22.24 -20.25
N VAL A 603 23.80 22.77 -20.86
CA VAL A 603 22.99 22.08 -21.86
C VAL A 603 23.30 22.71 -23.22
N GLU A 604 24.01 21.99 -24.08
CA GLU A 604 24.26 22.42 -25.46
C GLU A 604 23.27 21.77 -26.42
N TRP A 605 22.71 22.59 -27.30
CA TRP A 605 21.80 22.18 -28.37
C TRP A 605 22.54 22.32 -29.70
N ALA A 606 22.90 21.22 -30.34
CA ALA A 606 23.61 21.24 -31.60
C ALA A 606 22.65 21.59 -32.76
N ASN A 607 22.41 22.88 -33.00
CA ASN A 607 21.78 23.34 -34.24
C ASN A 607 22.87 23.68 -35.27
N GLY A 608 22.89 22.91 -36.37
CA GLY A 608 23.78 23.16 -37.49
C GLY A 608 23.50 24.51 -38.15
N GLY A 609 24.56 25.29 -38.36
CA GLY A 609 24.52 26.53 -39.11
C GLY A 609 25.53 27.55 -38.59
N SER A 610 26.74 27.53 -39.14
CA SER A 610 27.72 28.61 -38.99
C SER A 610 27.09 29.95 -39.42
N GLY A 611 26.79 30.80 -38.45
CA GLY A 611 26.29 32.15 -38.69
C GLY A 611 26.44 32.99 -37.42
N SER A 612 27.51 33.75 -37.35
CA SER A 612 27.74 34.76 -36.33
C SER A 612 26.61 35.79 -36.33
N GLY A 613 25.82 35.84 -35.26
CA GLY A 613 24.80 36.87 -35.06
C GLY A 613 24.22 36.78 -33.67
N ALA A 614 24.59 37.71 -32.79
CA ALA A 614 23.98 37.89 -31.48
C ALA A 614 22.48 38.17 -31.63
N VAL A 615 21.63 37.45 -30.88
CA VAL A 615 20.21 37.79 -30.77
C VAL A 615 19.82 37.89 -29.30
N ALA A 616 19.38 39.08 -28.96
CA ALA A 616 18.90 39.50 -27.65
C ALA A 616 17.61 38.79 -27.25
N VAL A 617 17.47 38.52 -25.95
CA VAL A 617 16.22 38.08 -25.33
C VAL A 617 15.23 39.24 -25.38
N GLN A 618 14.16 39.10 -26.17
CA GLN A 618 13.01 39.99 -26.11
C GLN A 618 11.84 39.26 -25.49
N GLN A 619 11.44 39.75 -24.32
CA GLN A 619 10.25 39.36 -23.57
C GLN A 619 9.00 39.78 -24.35
N GLN A 620 8.10 38.85 -24.64
CA GLN A 620 6.79 39.19 -25.22
C GLN A 620 5.66 38.55 -24.41
N ALA A 621 4.75 39.42 -23.99
CA ALA A 621 3.58 39.13 -23.18
C ALA A 621 2.37 38.72 -24.03
N GLY A 622 1.51 37.88 -23.43
CA GLY A 622 0.04 37.89 -23.58
C GLY A 622 -0.57 37.38 -24.88
N ALA A 623 -1.23 36.22 -24.82
CA ALA A 623 -2.32 35.88 -25.74
C ALA A 623 -3.49 35.26 -24.97
N ALA A 624 -4.67 35.82 -25.21
CA ALA A 624 -5.96 35.50 -24.59
C ALA A 624 -6.58 34.17 -25.12
N PRO A 625 -7.58 33.59 -24.43
CA PRO A 625 -8.05 32.23 -24.67
C PRO A 625 -9.04 32.15 -25.84
N ALA A 626 -8.93 31.09 -26.65
CA ALA A 626 -9.86 30.79 -27.73
C ALA A 626 -10.92 29.77 -27.30
N ALA A 627 -12.16 30.07 -27.69
CA ALA A 627 -13.41 29.45 -27.25
C ALA A 627 -13.64 28.01 -27.74
N ALA A 628 -14.40 27.26 -26.92
CA ALA A 628 -14.87 25.91 -27.18
C ALA A 628 -16.02 25.88 -28.22
N ALA A 629 -16.08 24.80 -29.00
CA ALA A 629 -17.20 24.44 -29.86
C ALA A 629 -17.68 23.00 -29.54
N PRO A 630 -18.97 22.69 -29.75
CA PRO A 630 -19.70 21.68 -28.96
C PRO A 630 -19.60 20.26 -29.50
N ALA A 631 -19.61 19.27 -28.59
CA ALA A 631 -19.65 17.84 -28.88
C ALA A 631 -21.10 17.36 -29.09
N GLY A 632 -21.31 16.57 -30.15
CA GLY A 632 -22.57 15.89 -30.44
C GLY A 632 -22.73 14.62 -29.61
N GLU A 633 -23.94 14.42 -29.10
CA GLU A 633 -24.36 13.34 -28.21
C GLU A 633 -24.40 11.95 -28.89
N SER A 634 -23.90 10.94 -28.18
CA SER A 634 -24.32 9.55 -28.31
C SER A 634 -24.43 8.96 -26.91
N ALA A 635 -25.63 8.51 -26.55
CA ALA A 635 -26.02 8.12 -25.21
C ALA A 635 -25.43 6.77 -24.79
N ALA A 636 -24.42 6.81 -23.91
CA ALA A 636 -24.10 5.74 -22.98
C ALA A 636 -24.47 6.23 -21.57
N LYS A 637 -25.19 5.40 -20.80
CA LYS A 637 -25.66 5.74 -19.44
C LYS A 637 -24.48 6.17 -18.56
N ALA A 638 -24.45 7.45 -18.21
CA ALA A 638 -23.48 8.03 -17.29
C ALA A 638 -23.70 7.48 -15.86
N LYS A 639 -22.61 7.18 -15.15
CA LYS A 639 -22.61 6.91 -13.71
C LYS A 639 -22.75 8.24 -12.93
N PRO A 640 -23.30 8.23 -11.70
CA PRO A 640 -23.73 9.44 -11.03
C PRO A 640 -22.55 10.34 -10.63
N ASP A 641 -22.70 11.63 -10.89
CA ASP A 641 -21.88 12.72 -10.34
C ASP A 641 -22.09 12.80 -8.81
N PRO A 642 -21.04 12.90 -7.97
CA PRO A 642 -21.17 13.09 -6.53
C PRO A 642 -22.11 14.25 -6.13
N LYS A 643 -22.30 15.25 -7.01
CA LYS A 643 -23.24 16.36 -6.79
C LYS A 643 -24.72 16.01 -6.97
N ALA A 644 -25.06 14.76 -7.30
CA ALA A 644 -26.43 14.30 -7.52
C ALA A 644 -26.95 13.33 -6.44
N PHE A 645 -26.13 12.96 -5.44
CA PHE A 645 -26.57 12.05 -4.39
C PHE A 645 -27.64 12.71 -3.51
N LYS A 646 -28.75 11.99 -3.30
CA LYS A 646 -29.85 12.39 -2.41
C LYS A 646 -30.30 11.18 -1.62
N ILE A 647 -30.47 11.35 -0.32
CA ILE A 647 -31.08 10.34 0.55
C ILE A 647 -32.59 10.33 0.24
N PRO A 648 -33.19 9.18 -0.12
CA PRO A 648 -34.64 9.10 -0.33
C PRO A 648 -35.41 9.51 0.92
N GLU A 649 -36.54 10.20 0.72
CA GLU A 649 -37.43 10.63 1.81
C GLU A 649 -38.19 9.46 2.47
N THR A 650 -38.09 8.25 1.91
CA THR A 650 -38.69 7.05 2.48
C THR A 650 -38.14 6.80 3.88
N GLU A 651 -39.03 6.57 4.84
CA GLU A 651 -38.66 6.35 6.23
C GLU A 651 -38.85 4.90 6.64
N TYR A 652 -37.90 4.36 7.39
CA TYR A 652 -37.95 3.01 7.97
C TYR A 652 -37.73 3.06 9.47
N THR A 653 -38.41 2.21 10.23
CA THR A 653 -38.12 2.08 11.68
C THR A 653 -36.96 1.11 11.92
N MET A 654 -36.29 1.22 13.07
CA MET A 654 -35.22 0.26 13.43
C MET A 654 -35.74 -1.17 13.58
N GLU A 655 -37.02 -1.36 13.93
CA GLU A 655 -37.65 -2.68 13.96
C GLU A 655 -37.87 -3.26 12.55
N GLU A 656 -38.05 -2.42 11.53
CA GLU A 656 -38.10 -2.86 10.14
C GLU A 656 -36.71 -3.28 9.68
N VAL A 657 -35.70 -2.41 9.89
CA VAL A 657 -34.29 -2.74 9.58
C VAL A 657 -33.86 -4.04 10.25
N ALA A 658 -34.21 -4.25 11.53
CA ALA A 658 -33.84 -5.45 12.29
C ALA A 658 -34.37 -6.77 11.70
N LYS A 659 -35.38 -6.74 10.82
CA LYS A 659 -35.90 -7.94 10.12
C LYS A 659 -34.98 -8.38 8.98
N HIS A 660 -34.25 -7.45 8.38
CA HIS A 660 -33.32 -7.68 7.27
C HIS A 660 -31.93 -8.04 7.81
N ASN A 661 -31.83 -9.21 8.44
CA ASN A 661 -30.66 -9.67 9.19
C ASN A 661 -30.05 -10.99 8.67
N LYS A 662 -30.27 -11.31 7.39
CA LYS A 662 -29.85 -12.57 6.77
C LYS A 662 -29.03 -12.34 5.51
N GLU A 663 -28.28 -13.36 5.09
CA GLU A 663 -27.55 -13.32 3.83
C GLU A 663 -28.54 -13.31 2.65
N GLY A 664 -28.42 -12.31 1.77
CA GLY A 664 -29.38 -12.02 0.69
C GLY A 664 -30.58 -11.17 1.09
N ASP A 665 -30.70 -10.79 2.37
CA ASP A 665 -31.72 -9.87 2.89
C ASP A 665 -31.14 -9.10 4.09
N LEU A 666 -30.31 -8.10 3.79
CA LEU A 666 -29.40 -7.46 4.73
C LEU A 666 -29.46 -5.95 4.64
N TRP A 667 -30.03 -5.30 5.66
CA TRP A 667 -30.01 -3.85 5.79
C TRP A 667 -29.13 -3.40 6.95
N VAL A 668 -28.54 -2.22 6.81
CA VAL A 668 -27.80 -1.54 7.88
C VAL A 668 -28.19 -0.07 7.93
N VAL A 669 -27.98 0.56 9.09
CA VAL A 669 -28.09 2.01 9.24
C VAL A 669 -26.71 2.62 9.40
N VAL A 670 -26.45 3.72 8.70
CA VAL A 670 -25.24 4.54 8.87
C VAL A 670 -25.65 6.01 8.91
N LYS A 671 -25.33 6.72 9.99
CA LYS A 671 -25.64 8.15 10.17
C LYS A 671 -27.11 8.48 9.89
N GLY A 672 -28.02 7.63 10.35
CA GLY A 672 -29.47 7.75 10.12
C GLY A 672 -29.95 7.42 8.70
N VAL A 673 -29.04 7.02 7.80
CA VAL A 673 -29.34 6.55 6.44
C VAL A 673 -29.53 5.04 6.44
N VAL A 674 -30.61 4.56 5.81
CA VAL A 674 -30.93 3.13 5.68
C VAL A 674 -30.40 2.62 4.35
N MET A 675 -29.58 1.57 4.41
CA MET A 675 -28.94 0.96 3.25
C MET A 675 -29.32 -0.50 3.09
N ASP A 676 -29.74 -0.89 1.89
CA ASP A 676 -29.89 -2.30 1.49
C ASP A 676 -28.58 -2.77 0.87
N LEU A 677 -27.88 -3.68 1.55
CA LEU A 677 -26.58 -4.20 1.10
C LEU A 677 -26.66 -5.64 0.59
N SER A 678 -27.88 -6.16 0.39
CA SER A 678 -28.13 -7.56 0.04
C SER A 678 -27.36 -8.02 -1.21
N ASN A 679 -27.22 -7.14 -2.20
CA ASN A 679 -26.53 -7.42 -3.47
C ASN A 679 -25.14 -6.78 -3.56
N TRP A 680 -24.61 -6.22 -2.47
CA TRP A 680 -23.33 -5.50 -2.45
C TRP A 680 -22.32 -6.08 -1.45
N LEU A 681 -22.73 -7.07 -0.65
CA LEU A 681 -21.89 -7.75 0.34
C LEU A 681 -20.49 -8.15 -0.18
N ASP A 682 -20.44 -8.75 -1.37
CA ASP A 682 -19.19 -9.24 -1.98
C ASP A 682 -18.37 -8.15 -2.66
N GLU A 683 -18.96 -6.97 -2.90
CA GLU A 683 -18.28 -5.80 -3.47
C GLU A 683 -17.60 -4.95 -2.39
N HIS A 684 -17.92 -5.16 -1.11
CA HIS A 684 -17.35 -4.39 -0.01
C HIS A 684 -15.85 -4.67 0.18
N PRO A 685 -14.98 -3.64 0.26
CA PRO A 685 -13.53 -3.81 0.25
C PRO A 685 -12.98 -4.53 1.49
N GLY A 686 -13.68 -4.37 2.63
CA GLY A 686 -13.37 -5.08 3.87
C GLY A 686 -13.78 -6.56 3.84
N GLY A 687 -14.46 -7.00 2.79
CA GLY A 687 -15.12 -8.31 2.68
C GLY A 687 -16.51 -8.34 3.32
N PRO A 688 -17.30 -9.37 3.00
CA PRO A 688 -18.71 -9.47 3.43
C PRO A 688 -18.86 -9.56 4.95
N GLN A 689 -17.91 -10.20 5.64
CA GLN A 689 -17.95 -10.35 7.10
C GLN A 689 -17.94 -9.00 7.84
N ALA A 690 -17.32 -7.97 7.25
CA ALA A 690 -17.28 -6.65 7.86
C ALA A 690 -18.69 -6.03 8.00
N ILE A 691 -19.59 -6.32 7.05
CA ILE A 691 -20.98 -5.88 7.05
C ILE A 691 -21.86 -6.87 7.82
N LYS A 692 -21.63 -8.18 7.69
CA LYS A 692 -22.42 -9.22 8.38
C LYS A 692 -22.42 -9.10 9.91
N ASN A 693 -21.47 -8.40 10.50
CA ASN A 693 -21.47 -8.14 11.93
C ASN A 693 -22.57 -7.16 12.39
N PHE A 694 -23.14 -6.38 11.45
CA PHE A 694 -24.10 -5.30 11.71
C PHE A 694 -25.45 -5.50 11.00
N MET A 695 -25.75 -6.70 10.52
CA MET A 695 -27.01 -6.96 9.81
C MET A 695 -28.22 -6.64 10.69
N GLY A 696 -29.12 -5.82 10.15
CA GLY A 696 -30.30 -5.33 10.84
C GLY A 696 -30.00 -4.37 11.99
N ARG A 697 -28.84 -3.70 12.00
CA ARG A 697 -28.40 -2.81 13.08
C ARG A 697 -27.86 -1.49 12.55
N ASP A 698 -27.71 -0.55 13.47
CA ASP A 698 -26.93 0.67 13.26
C ASP A 698 -25.44 0.34 13.32
N ALA A 699 -24.71 0.76 12.28
CA ALA A 699 -23.27 0.57 12.08
C ALA A 699 -22.54 1.91 12.01
N THR A 700 -23.15 3.02 12.46
CA THR A 700 -22.61 4.38 12.36
C THR A 700 -21.23 4.49 13.00
N GLU A 701 -21.07 4.00 14.22
CA GLU A 701 -19.79 4.08 14.94
C GLU A 701 -18.67 3.34 14.18
N GLU A 702 -18.95 2.13 13.69
CA GLU A 702 -17.98 1.37 12.89
C GLU A 702 -17.72 1.94 11.51
N PHE A 703 -18.71 2.59 10.92
CA PHE A 703 -18.54 3.32 9.67
C PHE A 703 -17.61 4.50 9.87
N GLU A 704 -17.89 5.38 10.84
CA GLU A 704 -17.09 6.57 11.17
C GLU A 704 -15.65 6.22 11.56
N MET A 705 -15.43 5.05 12.15
CA MET A 705 -14.08 4.58 12.48
C MET A 705 -13.22 4.23 11.25
N LEU A 706 -13.80 4.07 10.05
CA LEU A 706 -13.08 3.54 8.89
C LEU A 706 -13.30 4.31 7.60
N HIS A 707 -14.39 5.05 7.53
CA HIS A 707 -14.89 5.69 6.32
C HIS A 707 -15.21 7.15 6.62
N ASP A 708 -14.88 8.00 5.65
CA ASP A 708 -15.36 9.37 5.62
C ASP A 708 -16.76 9.37 4.97
N ASP A 709 -17.56 10.40 5.23
CA ASP A 709 -18.97 10.44 4.83
C ASP A 709 -19.18 10.36 3.31
N GLU A 710 -18.21 10.88 2.54
CA GLU A 710 -18.19 10.81 1.07
C GLU A 710 -18.17 9.37 0.52
N VAL A 711 -17.81 8.37 1.34
CA VAL A 711 -17.71 6.97 0.89
C VAL A 711 -19.06 6.42 0.41
N ILE A 712 -20.15 6.72 1.12
CA ILE A 712 -21.49 6.22 0.73
C ILE A 712 -21.95 6.86 -0.59
N PRO A 713 -21.98 8.20 -0.73
CA PRO A 713 -22.33 8.87 -1.99
C PRO A 713 -21.47 8.41 -3.18
N LYS A 714 -20.17 8.19 -2.94
CA LYS A 714 -19.23 7.86 -4.01
C LYS A 714 -19.28 6.40 -4.44
N TYR A 715 -19.36 5.47 -3.49
CA TYR A 715 -19.15 4.04 -3.76
C TYR A 715 -20.40 3.17 -3.62
N ALA A 716 -21.40 3.60 -2.85
CA ALA A 716 -22.63 2.86 -2.63
C ALA A 716 -23.92 3.70 -2.72
N PRO A 717 -24.04 4.69 -3.65
CA PRO A 717 -25.21 5.57 -3.69
C PRO A 717 -26.51 4.81 -4.00
N GLU A 718 -26.42 3.76 -4.82
CA GLU A 718 -27.57 2.92 -5.21
C GLU A 718 -28.07 2.01 -4.08
N GLN A 719 -27.27 1.82 -3.02
CA GLN A 719 -27.66 0.99 -1.88
C GLN A 719 -28.48 1.78 -0.86
N VAL A 720 -28.58 3.10 -1.00
CA VAL A 720 -29.31 3.96 -0.08
C VAL A 720 -30.80 3.95 -0.42
N ILE A 721 -31.62 3.39 0.49
CA ILE A 721 -33.05 3.18 0.26
C ILE A 721 -33.94 4.18 1.01
N GLY A 722 -33.40 4.87 2.02
CA GLY A 722 -34.13 5.88 2.78
C GLY A 722 -33.42 6.31 4.06
N ARG A 723 -34.18 6.76 5.05
CA ARG A 723 -33.69 7.22 6.35
C ARG A 723 -34.45 6.59 7.52
N VAL A 724 -33.85 6.64 8.71
CA VAL A 724 -34.50 6.16 9.93
C VAL A 724 -35.59 7.13 10.36
N LYS A 725 -36.78 6.60 10.62
CA LYS A 725 -37.95 7.39 11.03
C LYS A 725 -37.67 8.14 12.32
N GLY A 726 -37.85 9.46 12.29
CA GLY A 726 -37.64 10.32 13.46
C GLY A 726 -36.18 10.61 13.79
N GLN A 727 -35.24 10.22 12.91
CA GLN A 727 -33.83 10.56 13.01
C GLN A 727 -33.43 11.39 11.79
N GLU A 728 -32.77 12.53 12.04
CA GLU A 728 -32.20 13.35 10.97
C GLU A 728 -30.89 12.70 10.49
N PRO A 729 -30.71 12.44 9.18
CA PRO A 729 -29.45 11.92 8.67
C PRO A 729 -28.30 12.91 8.89
N THR A 730 -27.16 12.42 9.37
CA THR A 730 -25.97 13.24 9.68
C THR A 730 -24.81 13.00 8.72
N LEU A 731 -25.08 12.42 7.56
CA LEU A 731 -24.07 12.14 6.53
C LEU A 731 -23.75 13.44 5.77
N GLU A 732 -22.49 13.90 5.83
CA GLU A 732 -22.01 15.12 5.18
C GLU A 732 -21.39 14.81 3.80
N PHE A 733 -21.93 15.35 2.71
CA PHE A 733 -21.45 15.07 1.34
C PHE A 733 -21.75 16.18 0.33
#